data_AF-A0A5C1QBU9-F1
#
_entry.id   AF-A0A5C1QBU9-F1
#
_cell.length_a   1.000
_cell.length_b   1.000
_cell.length_c   1.000
_cell.angle_alpha   90.00
_cell.angle_beta   90.00
_cell.angle_gamma   90.00
#
_symmetry.space_group_name_H-M   'P 1'
#
loop_
_entity.id
_entity.type
_entity.pdbx_description
1 polymer ?
#
loop_
_entity_poly.entity_id
_entity_poly.type
_entity_poly.pdbx_seq_one_letter_code
_entity_poly.pdbx_strand_id
1 'polypeptide(L)'
;MKIHTKILTSLLLLISIFSCNLFQTEESNLVNVTIALDNSRTIMPSADIKEYKLYGNKTGETEELLGTYTNLSTAVLTLEKGTWEFKLEAIKNDDNLFGSNTLTDQVLGDSPVTLSFTITNSNTTSKGTVDITFNWPTTIPVAKYDLRFGTIAEPISIIYDEEVDIATNTFNYTNDTLDKGTYKISLYLQDENYKDLCIYTDIVQIECGLISKSTINLTEDDFNKKPIAPSNLQGTLSPSTELNVGKLLLTWSDNSNNEKKFRLDFSFSENDDFSPRIDFDGGTQTMIITQNRGSTIYFRLVASNSIGDSAPSNVIGPITFPYLVQFNLDGGSISEETTVPSQEIAPNGTISLPTNPTRDGYVFVGWFSAINGGGTEYTSSTQVSTNVTLYPKWLALNSVTQNDGVSGTTDTASLTLTFSTDPGAITVDDITLTGATKSTLTGTGATRTLTISNITVGNAENVTVTVNTLSKTVVVYRAPYVGMPFQGGIIAYFLQSGDPGYVSGETHGLIASTADLSTGIQWAHQHDIAIGATGTALGTGQGNTTTIVNNQGNVLSYAARLCYEYSTVEDGVTYDDWYLASKDELNKLYLNKAAVGGFTGVYYWSSSENNDSLALVQSLVTGGQGSHPKNINYPVRAVQSF
;
A
#
# COMPACT_ATOMS: atom_id res chain seq x y z
N MET A 1 -7.93 -64.86 12.26
CA MET A 1 -7.24 -66.01 11.64
C MET A 1 -6.94 -65.64 10.19
N LYS A 2 -5.66 -65.40 9.84
CA LYS A 2 -4.96 -65.63 8.54
C LYS A 2 -5.77 -65.35 7.23
N ILE A 3 -5.35 -64.57 6.24
CA ILE A 3 -4.02 -64.34 5.61
C ILE A 3 -4.13 -63.16 4.61
N HIS A 4 -2.97 -62.56 4.29
CA HIS A 4 -2.64 -61.52 3.30
C HIS A 4 -3.12 -61.78 1.86
N THR A 5 -3.16 -60.75 0.99
CA THR A 5 -2.17 -60.50 -0.10
C THR A 5 -2.61 -59.35 -1.05
N LYS A 6 -1.59 -58.66 -1.52
CA LYS A 6 -1.44 -57.40 -2.27
C LYS A 6 -1.81 -57.46 -3.78
N ILE A 7 -2.26 -56.30 -4.29
CA ILE A 7 -1.79 -55.57 -5.50
C ILE A 7 -2.22 -56.01 -6.93
N LEU A 8 -2.74 -55.01 -7.69
CA LEU A 8 -2.41 -54.54 -9.07
C LEU A 8 -3.62 -54.32 -10.02
N THR A 9 -3.89 -53.03 -10.29
CA THR A 9 -4.19 -52.36 -11.58
C THR A 9 -5.27 -52.81 -12.59
N SER A 10 -6.01 -51.77 -13.03
CA SER A 10 -6.36 -51.40 -14.42
C SER A 10 -7.76 -51.71 -14.99
N LEU A 11 -8.58 -50.64 -15.02
CA LEU A 11 -8.90 -49.85 -16.24
C LEU A 11 -10.33 -49.92 -16.83
N LEU A 12 -10.88 -48.71 -17.03
CA LEU A 12 -11.92 -48.23 -17.95
C LEU A 12 -13.42 -48.40 -17.59
N LEU A 13 -14.15 -47.30 -17.33
CA LEU A 13 -14.81 -46.49 -18.38
C LEU A 13 -15.44 -45.18 -17.85
N LEU A 14 -15.21 -44.10 -18.63
CA LEU A 14 -15.64 -42.70 -18.54
C LEU A 14 -17.17 -42.48 -18.66
N ILE A 15 -17.69 -41.44 -17.98
CA ILE A 15 -18.55 -40.33 -18.49
C ILE A 15 -18.30 -39.12 -17.55
N SER A 16 -17.35 -38.21 -17.78
CA SER A 16 -17.34 -37.02 -18.65
C SER A 16 -18.45 -35.97 -18.39
N ILE A 17 -18.14 -34.91 -17.62
CA ILE A 17 -18.57 -33.53 -17.95
C ILE A 17 -17.39 -32.57 -17.68
N PHE A 18 -17.14 -31.74 -18.68
CA PHE A 18 -16.06 -30.78 -18.86
C PHE A 18 -15.99 -29.67 -17.80
N SER A 19 -14.77 -29.38 -17.34
CA SER A 19 -14.20 -28.03 -17.41
C SER A 19 -12.68 -28.16 -17.55
N CYS A 20 -12.26 -28.02 -18.80
CA CYS A 20 -10.88 -27.87 -19.26
C CYS A 20 -10.31 -26.55 -18.71
N ASN A 21 -9.28 -26.61 -17.87
CA ASN A 21 -8.15 -25.68 -17.88
C ASN A 21 -7.04 -26.19 -16.95
N LEU A 22 -5.83 -26.23 -17.51
CA LEU A 22 -4.52 -26.33 -16.87
C LEU A 22 -4.30 -27.51 -15.89
N PHE A 23 -3.76 -28.61 -16.44
CA PHE A 23 -2.61 -29.22 -15.76
C PHE A 23 -1.43 -28.25 -15.88
N GLN A 24 -1.38 -27.25 -15.00
CA GLN A 24 -0.10 -26.77 -14.53
C GLN A 24 0.44 -27.93 -13.69
N THR A 25 1.57 -28.50 -14.10
CA THR A 25 2.42 -29.20 -13.12
C THR A 25 2.64 -28.18 -12.01
N GLU A 26 2.08 -28.40 -10.81
CA GLU A 26 2.52 -27.64 -9.64
C GLU A 26 4.02 -27.86 -9.56
N GLU A 27 4.79 -26.84 -9.93
CA GLU A 27 6.20 -26.82 -9.59
C GLU A 27 6.25 -26.94 -8.08
N SER A 28 6.97 -27.95 -7.58
CA SER A 28 7.21 -28.14 -6.15
C SER A 28 7.57 -26.78 -5.53
N ASN A 29 6.77 -26.30 -4.58
CA ASN A 29 7.09 -25.09 -3.81
C ASN A 29 8.24 -25.33 -2.82
N LEU A 30 8.87 -26.50 -2.89
CA LEU A 30 9.95 -26.93 -2.02
C LEU A 30 11.28 -26.95 -2.77
N VAL A 31 12.36 -26.54 -2.11
CA VAL A 31 13.73 -26.56 -2.61
C VAL A 31 14.64 -27.33 -1.66
N ASN A 32 15.64 -28.03 -2.21
CA ASN A 32 16.64 -28.73 -1.42
C ASN A 32 17.67 -27.74 -0.86
N VAL A 33 17.91 -27.83 0.43
CA VAL A 33 18.88 -27.01 1.17
C VAL A 33 19.90 -27.95 1.80
N THR A 34 21.17 -27.75 1.47
CA THR A 34 22.30 -28.43 2.10
C THR A 34 22.92 -27.51 3.15
N ILE A 35 23.27 -28.04 4.31
CA ILE A 35 23.94 -27.30 5.39
C ILE A 35 25.40 -27.72 5.42
N ALA A 36 26.30 -26.74 5.36
CA ALA A 36 27.73 -26.98 5.48
C ALA A 36 28.33 -26.00 6.49
N LEU A 37 29.45 -26.39 7.10
CA LEU A 37 30.38 -25.39 7.59
C LEU A 37 31.14 -24.82 6.39
N ASP A 38 31.50 -23.55 6.46
CA ASP A 38 32.43 -22.99 5.49
C ASP A 38 33.79 -23.69 5.62
N ASN A 39 34.00 -24.71 4.78
CA ASN A 39 35.21 -25.52 4.73
C ASN A 39 36.02 -25.24 3.44
N SER A 40 35.80 -24.07 2.85
CA SER A 40 36.52 -23.64 1.67
C SER A 40 37.94 -23.21 2.10
N ARG A 41 38.90 -24.16 2.08
CA ARG A 41 40.34 -24.05 2.48
C ARG A 41 40.69 -22.65 2.97
N THR A 42 40.67 -22.59 4.27
CA THR A 42 41.01 -21.54 5.21
C THR A 42 41.28 -22.37 6.46
N ILE A 43 42.33 -22.09 7.20
CA ILE A 43 42.63 -22.82 8.44
C ILE A 43 41.58 -22.39 9.47
N MET A 44 40.56 -23.24 9.62
CA MET A 44 39.43 -23.00 10.50
C MET A 44 39.72 -23.46 11.93
N PRO A 45 39.18 -22.78 12.95
CA PRO A 45 39.30 -23.21 14.33
C PRO A 45 38.49 -24.50 14.52
N SER A 46 39.12 -25.52 15.10
CA SER A 46 38.48 -26.81 15.36
C SER A 46 37.94 -26.87 16.79
N ALA A 47 36.71 -27.40 16.93
CA ALA A 47 36.08 -27.70 18.21
C ALA A 47 35.55 -29.13 18.20
N ASP A 48 35.64 -29.83 19.34
CA ASP A 48 34.94 -31.11 19.54
C ASP A 48 33.43 -30.85 19.69
N ILE A 49 32.72 -30.72 18.56
CA ILE A 49 31.26 -30.52 18.54
C ILE A 49 30.56 -31.87 18.64
N LYS A 50 29.66 -32.02 19.62
CA LYS A 50 28.79 -33.19 19.78
C LYS A 50 27.65 -33.18 18.77
N GLU A 51 27.00 -32.03 18.61
CA GLU A 51 25.85 -31.87 17.72
C GLU A 51 25.67 -30.42 17.25
N TYR A 52 24.94 -30.26 16.16
CA TYR A 52 24.50 -29.00 15.59
C TYR A 52 22.97 -28.94 15.61
N LYS A 53 22.40 -27.80 16.01
CA LYS A 53 20.96 -27.53 15.91
C LYS A 53 20.74 -26.44 14.89
N LEU A 54 19.98 -26.75 13.84
CA LEU A 54 19.58 -25.78 12.84
C LEU A 54 18.17 -25.29 13.19
N TYR A 55 18.04 -23.98 13.34
CA TYR A 55 16.76 -23.30 13.44
C TYR A 55 16.53 -22.46 12.19
N GLY A 56 15.28 -22.18 11.89
CA GLY A 56 14.95 -21.17 10.89
C GLY A 56 13.55 -20.63 11.04
N ASN A 57 13.34 -19.47 10.44
CA ASN A 57 12.07 -18.78 10.34
C ASN A 57 11.94 -18.17 8.96
N LYS A 58 10.79 -18.43 8.32
CA LYS A 58 10.39 -17.67 7.14
C LYS A 58 10.02 -16.25 7.56
N THR A 59 10.27 -15.24 6.73
CA THR A 59 9.97 -13.84 7.07
C THR A 59 8.53 -13.66 7.56
N GLY A 60 8.36 -13.19 8.81
CA GLY A 60 7.06 -13.01 9.46
C GLY A 60 6.57 -14.20 10.29
N GLU A 61 7.30 -15.32 10.29
CA GLU A 61 6.99 -16.53 11.06
C GLU A 61 7.91 -16.70 12.29
N THR A 62 7.53 -17.61 13.19
CA THR A 62 8.30 -17.94 14.40
C THR A 62 9.48 -18.86 14.09
N GLU A 63 10.61 -18.66 14.77
CA GLU A 63 11.77 -19.56 14.72
C GLU A 63 11.38 -20.97 15.19
N GLU A 64 11.71 -21.97 14.38
CA GLU A 64 11.53 -23.39 14.69
C GLU A 64 12.82 -24.18 14.48
N LEU A 65 12.94 -25.30 15.22
CA LEU A 65 14.06 -26.23 15.06
C LEU A 65 13.83 -27.08 13.80
N LEU A 66 14.60 -26.82 12.76
CA LEU A 66 14.52 -27.50 11.46
C LEU A 66 15.28 -28.85 11.46
N GLY A 67 16.29 -29.01 12.32
CA GLY A 67 17.00 -30.27 12.42
C GLY A 67 18.10 -30.31 13.48
N THR A 68 18.51 -31.52 13.84
CA THR A 68 19.66 -31.77 14.72
C THR A 68 20.60 -32.76 14.05
N TYR A 69 21.88 -32.42 14.00
CA TYR A 69 22.88 -33.14 13.22
C TYR A 69 24.14 -33.40 14.04
N THR A 70 24.60 -34.64 14.11
CA THR A 70 25.94 -34.93 14.67
C THR A 70 27.06 -34.68 13.67
N ASN A 71 26.72 -34.53 12.39
CA ASN A 71 27.63 -34.27 11.28
C ASN A 71 26.86 -33.55 10.15
N LEU A 72 27.40 -32.44 9.64
CA LEU A 72 26.75 -31.64 8.60
C LEU A 72 26.97 -32.18 7.17
N SER A 73 27.89 -33.12 6.95
CA SER A 73 28.11 -33.72 5.61
C SER A 73 26.88 -34.43 5.02
N THR A 74 25.89 -34.74 5.85
CA THR A 74 24.60 -35.34 5.44
C THR A 74 23.41 -34.44 5.75
N ALA A 75 23.63 -33.19 6.16
CA ALA A 75 22.56 -32.28 6.57
C ALA A 75 21.87 -31.68 5.33
N VAL A 76 20.89 -32.40 4.82
CA VAL A 76 20.03 -31.97 3.71
C VAL A 76 18.59 -31.93 4.18
N LEU A 77 17.91 -30.82 3.89
CA LEU A 77 16.49 -30.60 4.16
C LEU A 77 15.79 -30.09 2.91
N THR A 78 14.47 -30.18 2.87
CA THR A 78 13.65 -29.59 1.82
C THR A 78 12.72 -28.56 2.46
N LEU A 79 12.81 -27.30 2.04
CA LEU A 79 12.06 -26.17 2.61
C LEU A 79 11.23 -25.46 1.57
N GLU A 80 10.22 -24.74 2.03
CA GLU A 80 9.44 -23.87 1.15
C GLU A 80 10.28 -22.73 0.57
N LYS A 81 10.01 -22.39 -0.69
CA LYS A 81 10.53 -21.18 -1.33
C LYS A 81 10.09 -19.94 -0.55
N GLY A 82 10.95 -18.93 -0.51
CA GLY A 82 10.71 -17.69 0.23
C GLY A 82 11.97 -17.16 0.91
N THR A 83 11.84 -16.09 1.66
CA THR A 83 12.93 -15.50 2.45
C THR A 83 12.96 -16.11 3.84
N TRP A 84 14.13 -16.57 4.24
CA TRP A 84 14.38 -17.26 5.51
C TRP A 84 15.52 -16.61 6.27
N GLU A 85 15.43 -16.65 7.59
CA GLU A 85 16.56 -16.56 8.47
C GLU A 85 16.88 -17.96 9.02
N PHE A 86 18.16 -18.30 9.09
CA PHE A 86 18.63 -19.58 9.59
C PHE A 86 19.66 -19.36 10.69
N LYS A 87 19.52 -20.08 11.79
CA LYS A 87 20.51 -20.08 12.88
C LYS A 87 21.06 -21.48 13.06
N LEU A 88 22.39 -21.62 12.95
CA LEU A 88 23.07 -22.86 13.28
C LEU A 88 23.78 -22.71 14.61
N GLU A 89 23.42 -23.53 15.57
CA GLU A 89 24.09 -23.66 16.87
C GLU A 89 24.97 -24.90 16.87
N ALA A 90 26.21 -24.77 17.33
CA ALA A 90 27.13 -25.88 17.57
C ALA A 90 27.22 -26.14 19.08
N ILE A 91 27.06 -27.38 19.51
CA ILE A 91 26.92 -27.76 20.92
C ILE A 91 28.02 -28.74 21.28
N LYS A 92 28.79 -28.41 22.34
CA LYS A 92 29.94 -29.22 22.78
C LYS A 92 29.51 -30.44 23.60
N ASN A 93 28.61 -30.22 24.56
CA ASN A 93 28.10 -31.20 25.53
C ASN A 93 26.66 -30.80 25.91
N ASP A 94 25.93 -31.62 26.67
CA ASP A 94 24.53 -31.35 27.07
C ASP A 94 24.36 -29.89 27.58
N ASP A 95 23.66 -29.08 26.77
CA ASP A 95 23.37 -27.64 26.92
C ASP A 95 24.56 -26.65 26.96
N ASN A 96 25.75 -27.06 26.55
CA ASN A 96 26.89 -26.15 26.38
C ASN A 96 27.02 -25.69 24.92
N LEU A 97 26.42 -24.53 24.61
CA LEU A 97 26.57 -23.86 23.32
C LEU A 97 28.03 -23.47 23.11
N PHE A 98 28.67 -24.09 22.12
CA PHE A 98 30.02 -23.73 21.71
C PHE A 98 30.03 -22.39 20.94
N GLY A 99 29.05 -22.21 20.06
CA GLY A 99 28.95 -21.03 19.23
C GLY A 99 27.78 -21.14 18.26
N SER A 100 27.47 -20.04 17.60
CA SER A 100 26.39 -20.01 16.61
C SER A 100 26.69 -19.06 15.48
N ASN A 101 25.90 -19.18 14.41
CA ASN A 101 25.85 -18.22 13.33
C ASN A 101 24.43 -18.11 12.80
N THR A 102 24.03 -16.89 12.46
CA THR A 102 22.73 -16.61 11.86
C THR A 102 22.96 -16.05 10.46
N LEU A 103 22.34 -16.71 9.47
CA LEU A 103 22.22 -16.23 8.10
C LEU A 103 20.85 -15.56 7.95
N THR A 104 20.83 -14.25 7.71
CA THR A 104 19.60 -13.50 7.49
C THR A 104 19.30 -13.37 6.00
N ASP A 105 18.04 -13.09 5.65
CA ASP A 105 17.59 -12.77 4.29
C ASP A 105 17.97 -13.80 3.21
N GLN A 106 18.01 -15.08 3.59
CA GLN A 106 18.29 -16.17 2.67
C GLN A 106 17.07 -16.46 1.81
N VAL A 107 17.11 -16.08 0.53
CA VAL A 107 16.00 -16.37 -0.40
C VAL A 107 16.19 -17.75 -1.03
N LEU A 108 15.25 -18.63 -0.73
CA LEU A 108 15.13 -19.95 -1.31
C LEU A 108 14.29 -19.88 -2.59
N GLY A 109 14.94 -20.06 -3.75
CA GLY A 109 14.32 -20.04 -5.08
C GLY A 109 14.13 -21.44 -5.68
N ASP A 110 14.22 -21.55 -7.00
CA ASP A 110 13.95 -22.81 -7.72
C ASP A 110 15.15 -23.78 -7.76
N SER A 111 16.36 -23.29 -7.51
CA SER A 111 17.59 -24.08 -7.55
C SER A 111 18.01 -24.53 -6.16
N PRO A 112 18.58 -25.75 -6.00
CA PRO A 112 19.15 -26.19 -4.73
C PRO A 112 20.14 -25.18 -4.15
N VAL A 113 20.06 -24.96 -2.84
CA VAL A 113 20.89 -23.99 -2.11
C VAL A 113 21.82 -24.72 -1.14
N THR A 114 23.05 -24.24 -1.00
CA THR A 114 23.94 -24.65 0.11
C THR A 114 24.11 -23.47 1.05
N LEU A 115 23.71 -23.65 2.31
CA LEU A 115 23.93 -22.68 3.39
C LEU A 115 25.24 -23.03 4.09
N SER A 116 26.23 -22.17 3.93
CA SER A 116 27.53 -22.30 4.58
C SER A 116 27.57 -21.41 5.83
N PHE A 117 27.79 -22.03 6.99
CA PHE A 117 27.85 -21.34 8.28
C PHE A 117 29.30 -21.22 8.80
N THR A 118 29.62 -20.08 9.41
CA THR A 118 30.86 -19.89 10.19
C THR A 118 30.53 -19.81 11.67
N ILE A 119 30.74 -20.91 12.40
CA ILE A 119 30.42 -20.97 13.82
C ILE A 119 31.38 -20.08 14.60
N THR A 120 30.83 -19.10 15.31
CA THR A 120 31.60 -18.18 16.15
C THR A 120 31.36 -18.44 17.63
N ASN A 121 32.44 -18.48 18.42
CA ASN A 121 32.32 -18.59 19.87
C ASN A 121 31.90 -17.24 20.46
N SER A 122 30.90 -17.24 21.35
CA SER A 122 30.40 -16.02 22.01
C SER A 122 31.27 -15.58 23.20
N ASN A 123 32.24 -16.38 23.65
CA ASN A 123 33.14 -16.00 24.72
C ASN A 123 34.23 -15.04 24.22
N THR A 124 34.10 -13.75 24.51
CA THR A 124 35.02 -12.69 24.04
C THR A 124 36.24 -12.45 24.94
N THR A 125 36.39 -13.21 26.03
CA THR A 125 37.41 -12.93 27.08
C THR A 125 38.69 -13.73 26.96
N SER A 126 38.72 -14.76 26.09
CA SER A 126 39.88 -15.66 25.91
C SER A 126 40.59 -15.36 24.59
N LYS A 127 41.92 -15.54 24.52
CA LYS A 127 42.66 -15.51 23.24
C LYS A 127 42.42 -16.81 22.47
N GLY A 128 42.57 -16.76 21.15
CA GLY A 128 42.57 -17.92 20.28
C GLY A 128 43.98 -18.45 20.05
N THR A 129 44.09 -19.69 19.62
CA THR A 129 45.36 -20.35 19.32
C THR A 129 45.44 -20.73 17.85
N VAL A 130 46.61 -20.52 17.24
CA VAL A 130 46.99 -21.12 15.96
C VAL A 130 48.10 -22.14 16.19
N ASP A 131 48.02 -23.29 15.52
CA ASP A 131 49.00 -24.38 15.60
C ASP A 131 49.16 -25.01 14.21
N ILE A 132 50.15 -24.56 13.45
CA ILE A 132 50.34 -24.98 12.05
C ILE A 132 51.72 -25.61 11.87
N THR A 133 51.72 -26.82 11.36
CA THR A 133 52.95 -27.51 10.94
C THR A 133 53.07 -27.47 9.43
N PHE A 134 54.23 -27.08 8.92
CA PHE A 134 54.60 -27.13 7.51
C PHE A 134 55.70 -28.16 7.30
N ASN A 135 55.50 -29.06 6.34
CA ASN A 135 56.48 -30.05 5.94
C ASN A 135 56.81 -29.86 4.46
N TRP A 136 58.07 -30.04 4.06
CA TRP A 136 58.48 -30.04 2.65
C TRP A 136 59.46 -31.19 2.32
N PRO A 137 59.66 -31.53 1.04
CA PRO A 137 60.52 -32.65 0.67
C PRO A 137 61.99 -32.40 1.02
N THR A 138 62.68 -33.45 1.46
CA THR A 138 64.14 -33.43 1.72
C THR A 138 64.98 -33.24 0.46
N THR A 139 64.39 -33.46 -0.72
CA THR A 139 65.01 -33.30 -2.04
C THR A 139 65.13 -31.84 -2.47
N ILE A 140 64.41 -30.91 -1.83
CA ILE A 140 64.43 -29.48 -2.17
C ILE A 140 65.37 -28.73 -1.21
N PRO A 141 66.43 -28.07 -1.72
CA PRO A 141 67.38 -27.34 -0.89
C PRO A 141 66.83 -25.97 -0.47
N VAL A 142 65.89 -25.97 0.47
CA VAL A 142 65.46 -24.75 1.15
C VAL A 142 66.57 -24.29 2.10
N ALA A 143 67.05 -23.06 1.93
CA ALA A 143 68.11 -22.49 2.76
C ALA A 143 67.59 -21.41 3.71
N LYS A 144 66.44 -20.80 3.39
CA LYS A 144 65.83 -19.69 4.13
C LYS A 144 64.32 -19.80 4.11
N TYR A 145 63.67 -19.21 5.10
CA TYR A 145 62.23 -19.05 5.13
C TYR A 145 61.87 -17.64 5.62
N ASP A 146 60.71 -17.14 5.20
CA ASP A 146 60.09 -15.92 5.70
C ASP A 146 58.62 -16.23 5.98
N LEU A 147 58.24 -16.28 7.26
CA LEU A 147 56.85 -16.42 7.68
C LEU A 147 56.27 -15.04 7.98
N ARG A 148 55.15 -14.74 7.32
CA ARG A 148 54.35 -13.56 7.58
C ARG A 148 53.00 -14.00 8.11
N PHE A 149 52.68 -13.58 9.33
CA PHE A 149 51.40 -13.86 9.96
C PHE A 149 50.83 -12.56 10.54
N GLY A 150 49.60 -12.24 10.18
CA GLY A 150 48.97 -11.00 10.63
C GLY A 150 47.54 -10.89 10.16
N THR A 151 46.86 -9.81 10.55
CA THR A 151 45.52 -9.52 10.05
C THR A 151 45.57 -9.25 8.54
N ILE A 152 44.48 -9.47 7.82
CA ILE A 152 44.41 -9.18 6.37
C ILE A 152 44.71 -7.69 6.07
N ALA A 153 44.35 -6.79 6.99
CA ALA A 153 44.54 -5.33 6.81
C ALA A 153 45.99 -4.88 7.01
N GLU A 154 46.73 -5.51 7.93
CA GLU A 154 48.12 -5.19 8.25
C GLU A 154 48.92 -6.50 8.37
N PRO A 155 49.48 -7.02 7.25
CA PRO A 155 50.38 -8.15 7.34
C PRO A 155 51.65 -7.71 8.09
N ILE A 156 51.76 -8.11 9.36
CA ILE A 156 52.95 -7.85 10.17
C ILE A 156 54.11 -8.63 9.55
N SER A 157 55.19 -7.90 9.30
CA SER A 157 56.43 -8.47 8.81
C SER A 157 57.26 -8.95 10.00
N ILE A 158 57.69 -10.21 9.92
CA ILE A 158 58.91 -10.76 10.52
C ILE A 158 58.77 -11.27 11.96
N ILE A 159 58.65 -12.59 12.09
CA ILE A 159 59.22 -13.31 13.24
C ILE A 159 60.57 -13.84 12.77
N TYR A 160 61.65 -13.10 13.04
CA TYR A 160 62.96 -13.73 13.20
C TYR A 160 63.06 -14.03 14.69
N ASP A 161 62.76 -15.25 15.12
CA ASP A 161 63.56 -15.78 16.22
C ASP A 161 63.67 -17.31 16.25
N GLU A 162 64.89 -17.66 16.63
CA GLU A 162 65.61 -18.89 16.90
C GLU A 162 64.94 -20.27 16.68
N GLU A 163 65.71 -21.11 15.97
CA GLU A 163 65.55 -22.55 15.77
C GLU A 163 64.48 -23.04 14.78
N VAL A 164 64.62 -22.66 13.51
CA VAL A 164 64.13 -23.53 12.44
C VAL A 164 65.20 -24.56 12.14
N ASP A 165 64.89 -25.81 12.47
CA ASP A 165 65.70 -26.94 12.07
C ASP A 165 65.42 -27.26 10.59
N ILE A 166 66.02 -26.45 9.70
CA ILE A 166 66.02 -26.68 8.24
C ILE A 166 66.52 -28.10 7.92
N ALA A 167 67.30 -28.74 8.82
CA ALA A 167 67.76 -30.12 8.63
C ALA A 167 66.64 -31.16 8.77
N THR A 168 65.47 -30.81 9.34
CA THR A 168 64.30 -31.69 9.47
C THR A 168 63.21 -31.43 8.43
N ASN A 169 63.41 -30.47 7.53
CA ASN A 169 62.43 -30.08 6.49
C ASN A 169 61.01 -29.79 7.04
N THR A 170 60.95 -29.28 8.27
CA THR A 170 59.71 -29.02 9.00
C THR A 170 59.75 -27.63 9.64
N PHE A 171 58.62 -26.92 9.66
CA PHE A 171 58.44 -25.65 10.37
C PHE A 171 57.14 -25.67 11.17
N ASN A 172 57.22 -25.38 12.47
CA ASN A 172 56.04 -25.33 13.35
C ASN A 172 55.79 -23.88 13.77
N TYR A 173 54.56 -23.42 13.61
CA TYR A 173 54.12 -22.11 14.06
C TYR A 173 52.99 -22.23 15.07
N THR A 174 53.22 -21.76 16.29
CA THR A 174 52.21 -21.71 17.36
C THR A 174 52.10 -20.32 17.94
N ASN A 175 50.88 -19.81 18.10
CA ASN A 175 50.60 -18.57 18.83
C ASN A 175 49.25 -18.68 19.54
N ASP A 176 49.21 -18.51 20.85
CA ASP A 176 48.04 -18.64 21.72
C ASP A 176 47.50 -17.31 22.27
N THR A 177 48.03 -16.18 21.77
CA THR A 177 47.70 -14.83 22.25
C THR A 177 46.87 -14.02 21.26
N LEU A 178 46.29 -14.67 20.24
CA LEU A 178 45.61 -14.01 19.13
C LEU A 178 44.20 -13.56 19.50
N ASP A 179 43.85 -12.35 19.08
CA ASP A 179 42.47 -11.90 19.13
C ASP A 179 41.63 -12.63 18.10
N LYS A 180 40.33 -12.73 18.36
CA LYS A 180 39.39 -13.24 17.36
C LYS A 180 39.45 -12.40 16.09
N GLY A 181 39.47 -13.06 14.94
CA GLY A 181 39.44 -12.40 13.65
C GLY A 181 40.00 -13.24 12.52
N THR A 182 40.07 -12.62 11.34
CA THR A 182 40.64 -13.24 10.15
C THR A 182 42.09 -12.79 9.96
N TYR A 183 42.97 -13.78 9.88
CA TYR A 183 44.40 -13.63 9.71
C TYR A 183 44.82 -14.23 8.37
N LYS A 184 46.02 -13.86 7.95
CA LYS A 184 46.69 -14.38 6.78
C LYS A 184 48.01 -14.97 7.20
N ILE A 185 48.31 -16.16 6.69
CA ILE A 185 49.62 -16.79 6.81
C ILE A 185 50.26 -16.86 5.43
N SER A 186 51.49 -16.38 5.29
CA SER A 186 52.29 -16.53 4.09
C SER A 186 53.66 -17.08 4.46
N LEU A 187 53.99 -18.27 3.97
CA LEU A 187 55.30 -18.90 4.15
C LEU A 187 56.05 -18.85 2.82
N TYR A 188 57.17 -18.14 2.82
CA TYR A 188 58.11 -18.10 1.72
C TYR A 188 59.24 -19.07 2.02
N LEU A 189 59.44 -20.09 1.20
CA LEU A 189 60.59 -20.99 1.26
C LEU A 189 61.58 -20.58 0.16
N GLN A 190 62.83 -20.30 0.53
CA GLN A 190 63.79 -19.60 -0.31
C GLN A 190 65.15 -20.32 -0.39
N ASP A 191 65.89 -20.06 -1.46
CA ASP A 191 67.28 -20.51 -1.61
C ASP A 191 68.28 -19.59 -0.88
N GLU A 192 69.57 -19.91 -0.99
CA GLU A 192 70.66 -19.15 -0.37
C GLU A 192 70.71 -17.68 -0.83
N ASN A 193 70.14 -17.36 -2.00
CA ASN A 193 70.11 -16.04 -2.61
C ASN A 193 68.80 -15.27 -2.35
N TYR A 194 67.94 -15.74 -1.43
CA TYR A 194 66.61 -15.18 -1.16
C TYR A 194 65.64 -15.28 -2.35
N LYS A 195 65.88 -16.20 -3.30
CA LYS A 195 64.92 -16.48 -4.36
C LYS A 195 63.83 -17.38 -3.82
N ASP A 196 62.56 -17.01 -4.05
CA ASP A 196 61.41 -17.84 -3.70
C ASP A 196 61.44 -19.16 -4.49
N LEU A 197 61.45 -20.26 -3.75
CA LEU A 197 61.29 -21.63 -4.27
C LEU A 197 59.82 -22.05 -4.20
N CYS A 198 59.11 -21.69 -3.12
CA CYS A 198 57.69 -21.92 -2.94
C CYS A 198 57.10 -20.80 -2.07
N ILE A 199 55.88 -20.38 -2.38
CA ILE A 199 55.09 -19.47 -1.52
C ILE A 199 53.79 -20.17 -1.18
N TYR A 200 53.60 -20.50 0.08
CA TYR A 200 52.30 -20.91 0.60
C TYR A 200 51.58 -19.67 1.12
N THR A 201 50.31 -19.48 0.78
CA THR A 201 49.45 -18.47 1.42
C THR A 201 48.09 -19.06 1.70
N ASP A 202 47.58 -18.78 2.90
CA ASP A 202 46.27 -19.23 3.35
C ASP A 202 45.65 -18.22 4.30
N ILE A 203 44.33 -18.28 4.45
CA ILE A 203 43.59 -17.52 5.44
C ILE A 203 43.47 -18.37 6.69
N VAL A 204 43.58 -17.75 7.86
CA VAL A 204 43.43 -18.41 9.16
C VAL A 204 42.32 -17.70 9.93
N GLN A 205 41.25 -18.41 10.26
CA GLN A 205 40.23 -17.88 11.16
C GLN A 205 40.63 -18.17 12.60
N ILE A 206 40.58 -17.15 13.45
CA ILE A 206 40.88 -17.27 14.88
C ILE A 206 39.60 -17.01 15.67
N GLU A 207 39.27 -17.94 16.56
CA GLU A 207 38.18 -17.80 17.52
C GLU A 207 38.70 -17.99 18.95
N CYS A 208 38.14 -17.23 19.88
CA CYS A 208 38.51 -17.25 21.29
C CYS A 208 38.38 -18.65 21.89
N GLY A 209 39.42 -19.13 22.57
CA GLY A 209 39.42 -20.43 23.26
C GLY A 209 39.43 -21.66 22.35
N LEU A 210 39.65 -21.50 21.04
CA LEU A 210 39.82 -22.58 20.07
C LEU A 210 41.24 -22.63 19.49
N ILE A 211 41.55 -23.78 18.88
CA ILE A 211 42.80 -24.00 18.15
C ILE A 211 42.50 -24.13 16.65
N SER A 212 43.04 -23.21 15.86
CA SER A 212 43.12 -23.27 14.40
C SER A 212 44.34 -24.09 14.05
N LYS A 213 44.12 -25.39 13.89
CA LYS A 213 45.18 -26.38 13.72
C LYS A 213 45.22 -26.91 12.30
N SER A 214 46.40 -26.98 11.70
CA SER A 214 46.59 -27.61 10.39
C SER A 214 47.98 -28.24 10.23
N THR A 215 48.06 -29.25 9.36
CA THR A 215 49.34 -29.81 8.91
C THR A 215 49.39 -29.70 7.39
N ILE A 216 50.30 -28.85 6.92
CA ILE A 216 50.51 -28.55 5.50
C ILE A 216 51.68 -29.36 5.00
N ASN A 217 51.43 -30.25 4.04
CA ASN A 217 52.46 -31.07 3.41
C ASN A 217 52.70 -30.55 1.99
N LEU A 218 53.75 -29.74 1.84
CA LEU A 218 54.23 -29.33 0.52
C LEU A 218 54.93 -30.51 -0.15
N THR A 219 54.70 -30.64 -1.44
CA THR A 219 55.26 -31.70 -2.29
C THR A 219 56.30 -31.12 -3.23
N GLU A 220 57.07 -31.94 -3.94
CA GLU A 220 57.98 -31.43 -4.99
C GLU A 220 57.20 -30.62 -6.04
N ASP A 221 55.91 -30.90 -6.19
CA ASP A 221 55.02 -30.20 -7.09
C ASP A 221 54.65 -28.77 -6.66
N ASP A 222 55.06 -28.32 -5.48
CA ASP A 222 54.83 -26.95 -5.01
C ASP A 222 56.05 -26.04 -5.27
N PHE A 223 57.23 -26.60 -5.62
CA PHE A 223 58.49 -25.86 -5.71
C PHE A 223 58.93 -25.54 -7.14
N ASN A 224 59.54 -24.38 -7.31
CA ASN A 224 60.18 -23.89 -8.53
C ASN A 224 59.27 -23.85 -9.77
N LYS A 225 57.95 -23.81 -9.56
CA LYS A 225 56.98 -23.72 -10.64
C LYS A 225 55.84 -22.76 -10.32
N LYS A 226 55.15 -22.38 -11.40
CA LYS A 226 53.89 -21.67 -11.30
C LYS A 226 52.82 -22.58 -10.66
N PRO A 227 51.76 -22.01 -10.09
CA PRO A 227 50.67 -22.82 -9.56
C PRO A 227 49.95 -23.63 -10.65
N ILE A 228 49.27 -24.68 -10.21
CA ILE A 228 48.34 -25.45 -11.02
C ILE A 228 47.06 -24.63 -11.17
N ALA A 229 46.46 -24.66 -12.37
CA ALA A 229 45.24 -23.91 -12.63
C ALA A 229 44.12 -24.34 -11.66
N PRO A 230 43.37 -23.40 -11.06
CA PRO A 230 42.16 -23.75 -10.32
C PRO A 230 41.13 -24.36 -11.27
N SER A 231 40.20 -25.14 -10.73
CA SER A 231 39.19 -25.86 -11.53
C SER A 231 37.79 -25.75 -10.92
N ASN A 232 36.77 -26.22 -11.64
CA ASN A 232 35.38 -26.22 -11.18
C ASN A 232 34.90 -24.86 -10.68
N LEU A 233 35.33 -23.78 -11.35
CA LEU A 233 34.79 -22.45 -11.07
C LEU A 233 33.29 -22.48 -11.36
N GLN A 234 32.50 -22.06 -10.38
CA GLN A 234 31.05 -21.97 -10.42
C GLN A 234 30.62 -20.62 -9.86
N GLY A 235 29.48 -20.12 -10.34
CA GLY A 235 28.91 -18.86 -9.89
C GLY A 235 27.41 -18.99 -9.68
N THR A 236 26.92 -18.59 -8.50
CA THR A 236 25.50 -18.58 -8.14
C THR A 236 25.11 -17.17 -7.74
N LEU A 237 24.11 -16.59 -8.42
CA LEU A 237 23.58 -15.27 -8.06
C LEU A 237 23.04 -15.33 -6.63
N SER A 238 23.40 -14.33 -5.84
CA SER A 238 22.93 -14.18 -4.47
C SER A 238 21.91 -13.04 -4.42
N PRO A 239 20.77 -13.22 -3.75
CA PRO A 239 19.78 -12.17 -3.56
C PRO A 239 20.40 -10.90 -2.98
N SER A 240 19.97 -9.75 -3.47
CA SER A 240 20.44 -8.47 -2.96
C SER A 240 19.33 -7.42 -3.04
N THR A 241 19.23 -6.59 -2.00
CA THR A 241 18.35 -5.41 -1.97
C THR A 241 19.07 -4.13 -2.39
N GLU A 242 20.37 -4.22 -2.74
CA GLU A 242 21.16 -3.09 -3.19
C GLU A 242 20.75 -2.68 -4.62
N LEU A 243 20.36 -1.41 -4.78
CA LEU A 243 19.69 -0.93 -5.98
C LEU A 243 20.55 -1.02 -7.24
N ASN A 244 21.86 -0.79 -7.13
CA ASN A 244 22.73 -0.65 -8.30
C ASN A 244 23.57 -1.90 -8.60
N VAL A 245 23.74 -2.79 -7.62
CA VAL A 245 24.63 -3.95 -7.74
C VAL A 245 23.92 -5.24 -7.32
N GLY A 246 24.16 -6.31 -8.09
CA GLY A 246 23.81 -7.67 -7.71
C GLY A 246 25.02 -8.40 -7.13
N LYS A 247 24.77 -9.45 -6.36
CA LYS A 247 25.82 -10.26 -5.72
C LYS A 247 25.96 -11.60 -6.44
N LEU A 248 27.19 -12.09 -6.54
CA LEU A 248 27.52 -13.40 -7.10
C LEU A 248 28.45 -14.13 -6.14
N LEU A 249 28.01 -15.29 -5.65
CA LEU A 249 28.84 -16.23 -4.93
C LEU A 249 29.61 -17.07 -5.94
N LEU A 250 30.94 -17.01 -5.87
CA LEU A 250 31.87 -17.80 -6.66
C LEU A 250 32.49 -18.89 -5.80
N THR A 251 32.60 -20.10 -6.35
CA THR A 251 33.28 -21.23 -5.69
C THR A 251 34.17 -21.95 -6.69
N TRP A 252 35.32 -22.47 -6.25
CA TRP A 252 36.25 -23.21 -7.10
C TRP A 252 36.99 -24.30 -6.31
N SER A 253 37.65 -25.20 -7.03
CA SER A 253 38.60 -26.17 -6.50
C SER A 253 40.02 -25.62 -6.60
N ASP A 254 40.68 -25.53 -5.45
CA ASP A 254 42.12 -25.24 -5.37
C ASP A 254 42.95 -26.50 -5.59
N ASN A 255 43.89 -26.43 -6.53
CA ASN A 255 44.60 -27.57 -7.11
C ASN A 255 46.10 -27.60 -6.78
N SER A 256 46.65 -26.57 -6.15
CA SER A 256 48.02 -26.56 -5.60
C SER A 256 48.02 -25.87 -4.23
N ASN A 257 49.18 -25.79 -3.58
CA ASN A 257 49.32 -25.08 -2.31
C ASN A 257 50.37 -23.96 -2.41
N ASN A 258 50.84 -23.63 -3.62
CA ASN A 258 51.96 -22.71 -3.85
C ASN A 258 51.53 -21.36 -4.43
N GLU A 259 50.28 -20.99 -4.21
CA GLU A 259 49.65 -19.73 -4.59
C GLU A 259 49.91 -18.65 -3.55
N LYS A 260 50.31 -17.48 -4.02
CA LYS A 260 50.27 -16.26 -3.20
C LYS A 260 48.88 -15.64 -3.20
N LYS A 261 48.17 -15.77 -4.32
CA LYS A 261 46.88 -15.14 -4.57
C LYS A 261 46.10 -15.86 -5.67
N PHE A 262 44.79 -15.67 -5.65
CA PHE A 262 43.92 -15.89 -6.80
C PHE A 262 43.60 -14.55 -7.47
N ARG A 263 43.37 -14.60 -8.77
CA ARG A 263 42.92 -13.45 -9.57
C ARG A 263 41.71 -13.85 -10.38
N LEU A 264 40.61 -13.15 -10.19
CA LEU A 264 39.41 -13.26 -11.02
C LEU A 264 39.53 -12.28 -12.16
N ASP A 265 39.50 -12.80 -13.38
CA ASP A 265 39.44 -11.98 -14.58
C ASP A 265 37.99 -11.96 -15.11
N PHE A 266 37.57 -10.82 -15.66
CA PHE A 266 36.21 -10.55 -16.14
C PHE A 266 36.22 -10.25 -17.63
N SER A 267 35.20 -10.65 -18.36
CA SER A 267 35.01 -10.25 -19.75
C SER A 267 33.54 -10.03 -20.08
N PHE A 268 33.23 -9.11 -20.98
CA PHE A 268 31.87 -8.90 -21.49
C PHE A 268 31.55 -9.77 -22.71
N SER A 269 32.51 -10.55 -23.19
CA SER A 269 32.29 -11.63 -24.16
C SER A 269 33.17 -12.84 -23.85
N GLU A 270 32.76 -14.01 -24.30
CA GLU A 270 33.49 -15.26 -24.05
C GLU A 270 34.91 -15.25 -24.66
N ASN A 271 35.09 -14.52 -25.76
CA ASN A 271 36.30 -14.56 -26.60
C ASN A 271 37.16 -13.28 -26.53
N ASP A 272 36.77 -12.28 -25.74
CA ASP A 272 37.53 -11.04 -25.58
C ASP A 272 38.63 -11.15 -24.50
N ASP A 273 39.49 -10.13 -24.47
CA ASP A 273 40.50 -9.97 -23.44
C ASP A 273 39.85 -9.79 -22.06
N PHE A 274 40.14 -10.73 -21.15
CA PHE A 274 39.65 -10.65 -19.78
C PHE A 274 40.37 -9.53 -18.99
N SER A 275 39.68 -8.40 -18.88
CA SER A 275 40.04 -7.18 -18.16
C SER A 275 38.74 -6.41 -17.86
N PRO A 276 38.42 -6.02 -16.61
CA PRO A 276 39.26 -5.82 -15.42
C PRO A 276 39.59 -7.10 -14.63
N ARG A 277 40.31 -6.95 -13.49
CA ARG A 277 40.80 -8.06 -12.65
C ARG A 277 40.66 -7.72 -11.17
N ILE A 278 40.32 -8.71 -10.33
CA ILE A 278 40.29 -8.60 -8.87
C ILE A 278 41.19 -9.68 -8.28
N ASP A 279 42.10 -9.27 -7.39
CA ASP A 279 42.99 -10.18 -6.67
C ASP A 279 42.40 -10.54 -5.29
N PHE A 280 42.62 -11.78 -4.86
CA PHE A 280 42.23 -12.32 -3.57
C PHE A 280 43.39 -13.11 -2.97
N ASP A 281 43.44 -13.22 -1.65
CA ASP A 281 44.51 -13.98 -0.99
C ASP A 281 44.49 -15.47 -1.37
N GLY A 282 45.67 -16.09 -1.40
CA GLY A 282 45.80 -17.54 -1.56
C GLY A 282 45.10 -18.29 -0.41
N GLY A 283 44.74 -19.55 -0.65
CA GLY A 283 43.91 -20.31 0.30
C GLY A 283 42.54 -19.65 0.52
N THR A 284 41.93 -19.19 -0.58
CA THR A 284 40.50 -18.87 -0.62
C THR A 284 39.88 -19.84 -1.62
N GLN A 285 38.68 -20.35 -1.37
CA GLN A 285 37.95 -21.22 -2.32
C GLN A 285 36.52 -20.76 -2.60
N THR A 286 36.09 -19.68 -1.93
CA THR A 286 34.79 -19.03 -2.13
C THR A 286 34.95 -17.51 -2.10
N MET A 287 34.09 -16.78 -2.83
CA MET A 287 34.11 -15.32 -2.85
C MET A 287 32.75 -14.76 -3.22
N ILE A 288 32.30 -13.72 -2.54
CA ILE A 288 31.16 -12.91 -3.00
C ILE A 288 31.69 -11.67 -3.70
N ILE A 289 31.30 -11.50 -4.96
CA ILE A 289 31.56 -10.27 -5.71
C ILE A 289 30.26 -9.49 -5.93
N THR A 290 30.39 -8.18 -6.15
CA THR A 290 29.30 -7.32 -6.60
C THR A 290 29.55 -6.85 -8.02
N GLN A 291 28.49 -6.76 -8.82
CA GLN A 291 28.53 -6.22 -10.18
C GLN A 291 27.29 -5.39 -10.48
N ASN A 292 27.41 -4.44 -11.41
CA ASN A 292 26.29 -3.60 -11.81
C ASN A 292 25.14 -4.45 -12.35
N ARG A 293 23.92 -4.17 -11.89
CA ARG A 293 22.71 -4.83 -12.40
C ARG A 293 22.49 -4.53 -13.89
N GLY A 294 21.95 -5.49 -14.62
CA GLY A 294 21.80 -5.47 -16.07
C GLY A 294 23.06 -5.86 -16.86
N SER A 295 24.21 -5.97 -16.21
CA SER A 295 25.43 -6.43 -16.86
C SER A 295 25.38 -7.93 -17.16
N THR A 296 26.06 -8.34 -18.23
CA THR A 296 26.23 -9.74 -18.61
C THR A 296 27.72 -10.02 -18.76
N ILE A 297 28.26 -10.93 -17.95
CA ILE A 297 29.71 -11.06 -17.73
C ILE A 297 30.13 -12.54 -17.76
N TYR A 298 31.34 -12.79 -18.27
CA TYR A 298 32.08 -14.04 -18.21
C TYR A 298 33.23 -13.92 -17.22
N PHE A 299 33.50 -14.99 -16.48
CA PHE A 299 34.54 -15.02 -15.44
C PHE A 299 35.45 -16.22 -15.63
N ARG A 300 36.72 -16.03 -15.28
CA ARG A 300 37.69 -17.12 -15.09
C ARG A 300 38.63 -16.78 -13.95
N LEU A 301 39.23 -17.79 -13.34
CA LEU A 301 40.15 -17.64 -12.23
C LEU A 301 41.56 -18.06 -12.62
N VAL A 302 42.56 -17.34 -12.11
CA VAL A 302 43.98 -17.64 -12.28
C VAL A 302 44.63 -17.67 -10.90
N ALA A 303 45.36 -18.73 -10.60
CA ALA A 303 46.26 -18.81 -9.46
C ALA A 303 47.63 -18.20 -9.80
N SER A 304 48.22 -17.42 -8.88
CA SER A 304 49.49 -16.71 -9.12
C SER A 304 50.45 -16.80 -7.92
N ASN A 305 51.75 -16.90 -8.21
CA ASN A 305 52.83 -16.73 -7.24
C ASN A 305 53.95 -15.84 -7.81
N SER A 306 55.11 -15.75 -7.15
CA SER A 306 56.24 -14.93 -7.62
C SER A 306 56.93 -15.48 -8.87
N ILE A 307 56.71 -16.76 -9.21
CA ILE A 307 57.23 -17.42 -10.41
C ILE A 307 56.33 -17.13 -11.62
N GLY A 308 55.02 -17.00 -11.40
CA GLY A 308 54.08 -16.46 -12.38
C GLY A 308 52.67 -17.00 -12.24
N ASP A 309 51.87 -16.71 -13.27
CA ASP A 309 50.46 -17.12 -13.38
C ASP A 309 50.33 -18.56 -13.91
N SER A 310 49.44 -19.32 -13.29
CA SER A 310 48.91 -20.58 -13.82
C SER A 310 48.15 -20.39 -15.15
N ALA A 311 47.77 -21.49 -15.79
CA ALA A 311 46.71 -21.44 -16.80
C ALA A 311 45.37 -21.04 -16.14
N PRO A 312 44.42 -20.44 -16.89
CA PRO A 312 43.11 -20.11 -16.32
C PRO A 312 42.28 -21.37 -16.02
N SER A 313 41.32 -21.22 -15.10
CA SER A 313 40.24 -22.19 -14.88
C SER A 313 39.31 -22.32 -16.10
N ASN A 314 38.27 -23.13 -15.97
CA ASN A 314 37.10 -23.02 -16.84
C ASN A 314 36.50 -21.60 -16.78
N VAL A 315 35.91 -21.17 -17.90
CA VAL A 315 35.12 -19.94 -17.97
C VAL A 315 33.69 -20.25 -17.49
N ILE A 316 33.10 -19.36 -16.71
CA ILE A 316 31.67 -19.36 -16.41
C ILE A 316 31.03 -18.11 -17.03
N GLY A 317 29.81 -18.25 -17.53
CA GLY A 317 29.06 -17.17 -18.17
C GLY A 317 28.37 -17.59 -19.47
N PRO A 318 27.59 -16.69 -20.08
CA PRO A 318 27.28 -15.34 -19.59
C PRO A 318 26.43 -15.38 -18.32
N ILE A 319 26.85 -14.68 -17.28
CA ILE A 319 26.04 -14.45 -16.08
C ILE A 319 25.44 -13.06 -16.18
N THR A 320 24.11 -13.00 -16.19
CA THR A 320 23.37 -11.74 -16.26
C THR A 320 22.86 -11.35 -14.88
N PHE A 321 23.28 -10.19 -14.39
CA PHE A 321 22.82 -9.65 -13.11
C PHE A 321 21.42 -9.03 -13.30
N PRO A 322 20.38 -9.49 -12.59
CA PRO A 322 19.01 -9.00 -12.77
C PRO A 322 18.85 -7.54 -12.29
N TYR A 323 17.93 -6.80 -12.91
CA TYR A 323 17.52 -5.49 -12.45
C TYR A 323 16.70 -5.60 -11.17
N LEU A 324 16.83 -4.63 -10.27
CA LEU A 324 16.04 -4.58 -9.04
C LEU A 324 14.81 -3.69 -9.24
N VAL A 325 13.64 -4.22 -8.90
CA VAL A 325 12.42 -3.44 -8.76
C VAL A 325 12.03 -3.37 -7.29
N GLN A 326 11.92 -2.15 -6.79
CA GLN A 326 11.44 -1.86 -5.43
C GLN A 326 10.06 -1.22 -5.49
N PHE A 327 9.30 -1.33 -4.41
CA PHE A 327 7.99 -0.69 -4.28
C PHE A 327 7.99 0.21 -3.06
N ASN A 328 7.60 1.46 -3.25
CA ASN A 328 7.32 2.38 -2.17
C ASN A 328 5.81 2.64 -2.14
N LEU A 329 5.15 2.37 -1.01
CA LEU A 329 3.70 2.49 -0.90
C LEU A 329 3.21 3.95 -0.72
N ASP A 330 4.10 4.93 -0.61
CA ASP A 330 3.78 6.36 -0.43
C ASP A 330 2.69 6.60 0.64
N GLY A 331 2.81 5.90 1.78
CA GLY A 331 1.88 5.98 2.92
C GLY A 331 0.60 5.14 2.79
N GLY A 332 0.49 4.27 1.78
CA GLY A 332 -0.52 3.21 1.71
C GLY A 332 -0.09 1.91 2.38
N SER A 333 -0.94 0.89 2.29
CA SER A 333 -0.70 -0.45 2.83
C SER A 333 -1.27 -1.55 1.92
N ILE A 334 -0.78 -2.77 2.08
CA ILE A 334 -1.33 -3.99 1.45
C ILE A 334 -1.63 -4.99 2.56
N SER A 335 -2.90 -5.32 2.78
CA SER A 335 -3.29 -6.26 3.85
C SER A 335 -2.66 -5.92 5.21
N GLU A 336 -2.67 -4.62 5.56
CA GLU A 336 -2.04 -4.03 6.77
C GLU A 336 -0.50 -3.90 6.74
N GLU A 337 0.18 -4.49 5.75
CA GLU A 337 1.63 -4.34 5.59
C GLU A 337 2.01 -2.98 4.98
N THR A 338 3.11 -2.42 5.47
CA THR A 338 3.64 -1.10 5.05
C THR A 338 4.89 -1.19 4.18
N THR A 339 5.33 -2.41 3.86
CA THR A 339 6.45 -2.67 2.95
C THR A 339 6.09 -3.79 1.99
N VAL A 340 6.77 -3.83 0.84
CA VAL A 340 6.61 -4.88 -0.17
C VAL A 340 8.00 -5.39 -0.55
N PRO A 341 8.20 -6.72 -0.62
CA PRO A 341 9.47 -7.28 -1.04
C PRO A 341 9.90 -6.78 -2.43
N SER A 342 11.19 -6.48 -2.59
CA SER A 342 11.76 -6.16 -3.89
C SER A 342 11.84 -7.40 -4.78
N GLN A 343 11.87 -7.18 -6.10
CA GLN A 343 11.98 -8.24 -7.10
C GLN A 343 13.24 -8.07 -7.94
N GLU A 344 13.92 -9.17 -8.21
CA GLU A 344 15.02 -9.24 -9.17
C GLU A 344 14.49 -9.78 -10.50
N ILE A 345 14.55 -8.96 -11.55
CA ILE A 345 13.98 -9.28 -12.87
C ILE A 345 15.10 -9.31 -13.89
N ALA A 346 15.23 -10.41 -14.63
CA ALA A 346 16.17 -10.52 -15.75
C ALA A 346 15.88 -9.43 -16.81
N PRO A 347 16.88 -8.95 -17.56
CA PRO A 347 16.67 -7.96 -18.62
C PRO A 347 15.57 -8.38 -19.61
N ASN A 348 14.65 -7.46 -19.88
CA ASN A 348 13.45 -7.65 -20.72
C ASN A 348 12.39 -8.60 -20.14
N GLY A 349 12.58 -9.10 -18.92
CA GLY A 349 11.57 -9.81 -18.16
C GLY A 349 10.42 -8.87 -17.75
N THR A 350 9.25 -9.45 -17.48
CA THR A 350 8.07 -8.70 -17.02
C THR A 350 7.99 -8.69 -15.50
N ILE A 351 7.51 -7.58 -14.96
CA ILE A 351 7.27 -7.43 -13.52
C ILE A 351 6.01 -8.18 -13.06
N SER A 352 6.04 -8.75 -11.85
CA SER A 352 4.84 -9.20 -11.15
C SER A 352 4.39 -8.12 -10.16
N LEU A 353 3.28 -7.43 -10.42
CA LEU A 353 2.81 -6.39 -9.52
C LEU A 353 2.16 -6.99 -8.27
N PRO A 354 2.36 -6.37 -7.08
CA PRO A 354 1.64 -6.79 -5.88
C PRO A 354 0.14 -6.48 -6.02
N THR A 355 -0.68 -7.02 -5.11
CA THR A 355 -2.09 -6.65 -5.01
C THR A 355 -2.24 -5.14 -4.81
N ASN A 356 -3.33 -4.57 -5.34
CA ASN A 356 -3.55 -3.12 -5.27
C ASN A 356 -3.52 -2.62 -3.81
N PRO A 357 -2.68 -1.64 -3.49
CA PRO A 357 -2.62 -1.09 -2.14
C PRO A 357 -3.84 -0.23 -1.83
N THR A 358 -4.08 -0.02 -0.54
CA THR A 358 -5.14 0.86 -0.02
C THR A 358 -4.54 2.03 0.74
N ARG A 359 -5.23 3.18 0.71
CA ARG A 359 -4.87 4.36 1.49
C ARG A 359 -6.13 5.17 1.80
N ASP A 360 -6.36 5.47 3.07
CA ASP A 360 -7.58 6.16 3.53
C ASP A 360 -7.77 7.51 2.87
N GLY A 361 -8.95 7.72 2.26
CA GLY A 361 -9.28 8.94 1.53
C GLY A 361 -8.71 9.03 0.12
N TYR A 362 -8.11 7.94 -0.39
CA TYR A 362 -7.55 7.86 -1.74
C TYR A 362 -8.03 6.62 -2.49
N VAL A 363 -7.98 6.68 -3.82
CA VAL A 363 -8.16 5.55 -4.73
C VAL A 363 -6.82 5.25 -5.39
N PHE A 364 -6.43 3.98 -5.41
CA PHE A 364 -5.26 3.51 -6.14
C PHE A 364 -5.53 3.51 -7.64
N VAL A 365 -4.68 4.19 -8.42
CA VAL A 365 -4.81 4.28 -9.88
C VAL A 365 -3.88 3.30 -10.59
N GLY A 366 -2.65 3.12 -10.10
CA GLY A 366 -1.64 2.27 -10.75
C GLY A 366 -0.25 2.49 -10.14
N TRP A 367 0.74 1.71 -10.62
CA TRP A 367 2.14 1.82 -10.21
C TRP A 367 2.94 2.61 -11.25
N PHE A 368 3.80 3.53 -10.82
CA PHE A 368 4.55 4.41 -11.71
C PHE A 368 6.01 4.56 -11.30
N SER A 369 6.87 4.92 -12.25
CA SER A 369 8.33 4.94 -12.09
C SER A 369 8.91 6.13 -11.32
N ALA A 370 8.09 7.06 -10.83
CA ALA A 370 8.56 8.22 -10.07
C ALA A 370 7.60 8.57 -8.92
N ILE A 371 8.14 9.26 -7.92
CA ILE A 371 7.45 9.68 -6.70
C ILE A 371 6.07 10.30 -6.96
N ASN A 372 5.11 10.06 -6.08
CA ASN A 372 3.72 10.54 -6.18
C ASN A 372 2.98 10.04 -7.43
N GLY A 373 3.34 8.86 -7.95
CA GLY A 373 2.68 8.29 -9.12
C GLY A 373 2.99 9.02 -10.44
N GLY A 374 4.18 9.62 -10.54
CA GLY A 374 4.68 10.28 -11.75
C GLY A 374 5.49 9.35 -12.65
N GLY A 375 5.84 9.80 -13.85
CA GLY A 375 6.64 9.01 -14.79
C GLY A 375 5.80 8.01 -15.59
N THR A 376 6.40 6.86 -15.93
CA THR A 376 5.77 5.84 -16.77
C THR A 376 5.01 4.85 -15.91
N GLU A 377 3.80 4.48 -16.35
CA GLU A 377 3.00 3.43 -15.70
C GLU A 377 3.62 2.04 -15.92
N TYR A 378 3.68 1.26 -14.86
CA TYR A 378 4.08 -0.14 -14.87
C TYR A 378 2.83 -1.02 -14.73
N THR A 379 2.66 -1.89 -15.71
CA THR A 379 1.64 -2.95 -15.74
C THR A 379 2.34 -4.32 -15.69
N SER A 380 1.60 -5.41 -15.51
CA SER A 380 2.16 -6.77 -15.60
C SER A 380 2.77 -7.12 -16.97
N SER A 381 2.52 -6.31 -18.00
CA SER A 381 3.12 -6.44 -19.33
C SER A 381 4.37 -5.58 -19.54
N THR A 382 4.69 -4.69 -18.60
CA THR A 382 5.85 -3.78 -18.71
C THR A 382 7.14 -4.57 -18.56
N GLN A 383 8.02 -4.48 -19.56
CA GLN A 383 9.35 -5.07 -19.53
C GLN A 383 10.31 -4.20 -18.70
N VAL A 384 11.12 -4.86 -17.87
CA VAL A 384 12.11 -4.19 -17.01
C VAL A 384 13.46 -4.14 -17.72
N SER A 385 14.00 -2.93 -17.90
CA SER A 385 15.29 -2.67 -18.55
C SER A 385 16.24 -1.80 -17.73
N THR A 386 15.86 -1.45 -16.50
CA THR A 386 16.65 -0.67 -15.55
C THR A 386 16.19 -0.98 -14.13
N ASN A 387 17.04 -0.70 -13.15
CA ASN A 387 16.62 -0.66 -11.76
C ASN A 387 15.58 0.46 -11.58
N VAL A 388 14.53 0.21 -10.81
CA VAL A 388 13.45 1.19 -10.61
C VAL A 388 12.78 1.00 -9.25
N THR A 389 12.42 2.12 -8.62
CA THR A 389 11.46 2.12 -7.51
C THR A 389 10.11 2.56 -8.05
N LEU A 390 9.08 1.74 -7.85
CA LEU A 390 7.71 2.03 -8.25
C LEU A 390 6.93 2.67 -7.10
N TYR A 391 6.09 3.63 -7.46
CA TYR A 391 5.28 4.43 -6.56
C TYR A 391 3.80 4.37 -6.99
N PRO A 392 2.86 4.20 -6.07
CA PRO A 392 1.44 4.23 -6.39
C PRO A 392 1.01 5.64 -6.78
N LYS A 393 0.11 5.74 -7.75
CA LYS A 393 -0.63 6.97 -8.00
C LYS A 393 -1.92 6.97 -7.19
N TRP A 394 -2.02 7.93 -6.28
CA TRP A 394 -3.17 8.12 -5.41
C TRP A 394 -4.08 9.25 -5.90
N LEU A 395 -5.35 8.94 -6.16
CA LEU A 395 -6.39 9.92 -6.50
C LEU A 395 -7.19 10.30 -5.25
N ALA A 396 -7.31 11.59 -4.97
CA ALA A 396 -8.20 12.12 -3.92
C ALA A 396 -9.26 13.05 -4.51
N LEU A 397 -10.43 13.09 -3.88
CA LEU A 397 -11.45 14.11 -4.11
C LEU A 397 -11.23 15.21 -3.07
N ASN A 398 -10.55 16.29 -3.47
CA ASN A 398 -10.15 17.37 -2.57
C ASN A 398 -11.37 18.15 -2.08
N SER A 399 -12.27 18.53 -2.99
CA SER A 399 -13.46 19.31 -2.65
C SER A 399 -14.62 19.07 -3.61
N VAL A 400 -15.82 19.39 -3.10
CA VAL A 400 -17.03 19.57 -3.89
C VAL A 400 -17.64 20.91 -3.50
N THR A 401 -17.91 21.78 -4.46
CA THR A 401 -18.47 23.12 -4.23
C THR A 401 -19.69 23.33 -5.12
N GLN A 402 -20.72 24.01 -4.63
CA GLN A 402 -21.81 24.48 -5.50
C GLN A 402 -21.32 25.63 -6.38
N ASN A 403 -21.83 25.70 -7.60
CA ASN A 403 -21.50 26.79 -8.55
C ASN A 403 -22.56 27.89 -8.58
N ASP A 404 -23.78 27.54 -8.16
CA ASP A 404 -24.99 28.33 -8.31
C ASP A 404 -25.97 28.00 -7.18
N GLY A 405 -27.18 28.56 -7.28
CA GLY A 405 -28.20 28.50 -6.24
C GLY A 405 -27.99 29.57 -5.19
N VAL A 406 -29.10 30.15 -4.75
CA VAL A 406 -29.14 31.20 -3.74
C VAL A 406 -30.28 30.85 -2.80
N SER A 407 -29.97 30.79 -1.50
CA SER A 407 -30.92 30.43 -0.45
C SER A 407 -32.24 31.20 -0.61
N GLY A 408 -33.35 30.46 -0.62
CA GLY A 408 -34.70 31.06 -0.69
C GLY A 408 -35.09 31.65 -2.04
N THR A 409 -34.29 31.49 -3.11
CA THR A 409 -34.61 32.06 -4.43
C THR A 409 -34.38 31.10 -5.60
N THR A 410 -33.24 30.40 -5.66
CA THR A 410 -32.87 29.57 -6.82
C THR A 410 -32.25 28.25 -6.39
N ASP A 411 -32.62 27.18 -7.07
CA ASP A 411 -32.04 25.85 -6.87
C ASP A 411 -30.55 25.86 -7.25
N THR A 412 -29.74 25.11 -6.51
CA THR A 412 -28.43 24.70 -6.99
C THR A 412 -28.62 23.72 -8.15
N ALA A 413 -28.11 24.07 -9.32
CA ALA A 413 -28.18 23.31 -10.55
C ALA A 413 -26.84 22.62 -10.89
N SER A 414 -25.72 23.03 -10.30
CA SER A 414 -24.43 22.40 -10.58
C SER A 414 -23.41 22.44 -9.44
N LEU A 415 -22.59 21.39 -9.40
CA LEU A 415 -21.50 21.19 -8.46
C LEU A 415 -20.16 21.08 -9.21
N THR A 416 -19.10 21.66 -8.66
CA THR A 416 -17.72 21.47 -9.10
C THR A 416 -17.01 20.47 -8.20
N LEU A 417 -16.51 19.40 -8.80
CA LEU A 417 -15.71 18.36 -8.18
C LEU A 417 -14.23 18.65 -8.49
N THR A 418 -13.40 18.79 -7.46
CA THR A 418 -11.97 19.03 -7.61
C THR A 418 -11.18 17.85 -7.06
N PHE A 419 -10.41 17.21 -7.93
CA PHE A 419 -9.54 16.08 -7.62
C PHE A 419 -8.09 16.53 -7.40
N SER A 420 -7.26 15.68 -6.78
CA SER A 420 -5.82 15.94 -6.61
C SER A 420 -5.04 15.94 -7.93
N THR A 421 -5.53 15.22 -8.93
CA THR A 421 -5.01 15.12 -10.29
C THR A 421 -6.15 14.75 -11.23
N ASP A 422 -5.91 14.67 -12.54
CA ASP A 422 -6.93 14.20 -13.48
C ASP A 422 -7.37 12.76 -13.11
N PRO A 423 -8.66 12.53 -12.77
CA PRO A 423 -9.17 11.19 -12.47
C PRO A 423 -9.27 10.28 -13.70
N GLY A 424 -8.94 10.79 -14.90
CA GLY A 424 -9.00 10.03 -16.14
C GLY A 424 -10.43 9.96 -16.69
N ALA A 425 -10.78 8.81 -17.26
CA ALA A 425 -12.08 8.57 -17.90
C ALA A 425 -13.16 8.19 -16.87
N ILE A 426 -13.53 9.14 -16.02
CA ILE A 426 -14.73 9.01 -15.18
C ILE A 426 -15.97 9.53 -15.91
N THR A 427 -17.10 8.88 -15.65
CA THR A 427 -18.41 9.19 -16.20
C THR A 427 -19.38 9.54 -15.07
N VAL A 428 -20.59 9.98 -15.42
CA VAL A 428 -21.62 10.24 -14.40
C VAL A 428 -22.04 8.97 -13.66
N ASP A 429 -21.87 7.79 -14.25
CA ASP A 429 -22.24 6.50 -13.64
C ASP A 429 -21.33 6.13 -12.46
N ASP A 430 -20.08 6.60 -12.48
CA ASP A 430 -19.10 6.40 -11.40
C ASP A 430 -19.39 7.26 -10.15
N ILE A 431 -20.41 8.12 -10.20
CA ILE A 431 -20.78 9.06 -9.15
C ILE A 431 -22.08 8.64 -8.47
N THR A 432 -22.06 8.43 -7.17
CA THR A 432 -23.29 8.36 -6.38
C THR A 432 -23.60 9.74 -5.77
N LEU A 433 -24.83 10.21 -5.95
CA LEU A 433 -25.31 11.47 -5.37
C LEU A 433 -26.52 11.17 -4.48
N THR A 434 -26.45 11.57 -3.21
CA THR A 434 -27.56 11.45 -2.25
C THR A 434 -28.13 12.83 -1.95
N GLY A 435 -29.46 12.98 -2.04
CA GLY A 435 -30.15 14.24 -1.73
C GLY A 435 -30.51 15.12 -2.94
N ALA A 436 -30.12 14.71 -4.15
CA ALA A 436 -30.50 15.32 -5.42
C ALA A 436 -30.36 14.30 -6.57
N THR A 437 -30.90 14.62 -7.74
CA THR A 437 -30.73 13.83 -8.97
C THR A 437 -29.52 14.32 -9.76
N LYS A 438 -28.63 13.40 -10.18
CA LYS A 438 -27.49 13.69 -11.06
C LYS A 438 -27.90 13.57 -12.55
N SER A 439 -27.29 14.36 -13.43
CA SER A 439 -27.57 14.30 -14.88
C SER A 439 -26.30 14.14 -15.72
N THR A 440 -25.52 15.20 -15.89
CA THR A 440 -24.35 15.22 -16.78
C THR A 440 -23.08 15.57 -16.03
N LEU A 441 -21.99 14.87 -16.34
CA LEU A 441 -20.64 15.22 -15.92
C LEU A 441 -19.89 15.83 -17.10
N THR A 442 -19.30 17.01 -16.91
CA THR A 442 -18.55 17.74 -17.94
C THR A 442 -17.20 18.23 -17.41
N GLY A 443 -16.35 18.77 -18.29
CA GLY A 443 -15.00 19.23 -17.96
C GLY A 443 -13.93 18.16 -18.18
N THR A 444 -12.66 18.58 -18.08
CA THR A 444 -11.46 17.76 -18.31
C THR A 444 -10.41 18.07 -17.26
N GLY A 445 -9.44 17.17 -17.06
CA GLY A 445 -8.41 17.37 -16.04
C GLY A 445 -8.94 17.14 -14.62
N ALA A 446 -8.29 17.76 -13.65
CA ALA A 446 -8.58 17.58 -12.22
C ALA A 446 -9.91 18.21 -11.76
N THR A 447 -10.61 18.97 -12.60
CA THR A 447 -11.87 19.63 -12.24
C THR A 447 -12.98 19.18 -13.17
N ARG A 448 -14.09 18.71 -12.59
CA ARG A 448 -15.28 18.26 -13.32
C ARG A 448 -16.52 18.97 -12.80
N THR A 449 -17.49 19.23 -13.67
CA THR A 449 -18.76 19.86 -13.30
C THR A 449 -19.88 18.85 -13.42
N LEU A 450 -20.59 18.62 -12.32
CA LEU A 450 -21.77 17.74 -12.25
C LEU A 450 -23.04 18.59 -12.23
N THR A 451 -23.92 18.37 -13.20
CA THR A 451 -25.27 18.96 -13.20
C THR A 451 -26.20 18.15 -12.30
N ILE A 452 -26.96 18.86 -11.46
CA ILE A 452 -27.91 18.29 -10.52
C ILE A 452 -29.30 18.92 -10.68
N SER A 453 -30.33 18.22 -10.23
CA SER A 453 -31.72 18.68 -10.21
C SER A 453 -32.54 17.95 -9.13
N ASN A 454 -33.81 18.31 -8.96
CA ASN A 454 -34.74 17.62 -8.04
C ASN A 454 -34.14 17.44 -6.64
N ILE A 455 -33.69 18.54 -6.03
CA ILE A 455 -33.12 18.51 -4.68
C ILE A 455 -34.19 18.02 -3.70
N THR A 456 -33.90 16.92 -3.01
CA THR A 456 -34.83 16.29 -2.06
C THR A 456 -34.54 16.64 -0.61
N VAL A 457 -33.34 17.14 -0.31
CA VAL A 457 -33.00 17.68 1.02
C VAL A 457 -33.69 19.03 1.26
N GLY A 458 -33.63 19.51 2.51
CA GLY A 458 -34.08 20.85 2.88
C GLY A 458 -33.26 21.95 2.19
N ASN A 459 -33.74 23.19 2.26
CA ASN A 459 -32.95 24.33 1.78
C ASN A 459 -31.73 24.54 2.68
N ALA A 460 -30.57 24.82 2.08
CA ALA A 460 -29.29 24.99 2.77
C ALA A 460 -28.81 23.75 3.53
N GLU A 461 -29.23 22.56 3.09
CA GLU A 461 -28.81 21.27 3.63
C GLU A 461 -27.73 20.61 2.79
N ASN A 462 -27.06 19.61 3.36
CA ASN A 462 -25.97 18.89 2.68
C ASN A 462 -26.48 17.78 1.75
N VAL A 463 -25.91 17.71 0.55
CA VAL A 463 -25.89 16.51 -0.29
C VAL A 463 -24.55 15.81 -0.16
N THR A 464 -24.51 14.50 -0.40
CA THR A 464 -23.26 13.72 -0.43
C THR A 464 -22.95 13.28 -1.86
N VAL A 465 -21.74 13.62 -2.31
CA VAL A 465 -21.16 13.16 -3.58
C VAL A 465 -20.11 12.12 -3.27
N THR A 466 -20.26 10.94 -3.84
CA THR A 466 -19.30 9.85 -3.75
C THR A 466 -18.83 9.46 -5.14
N VAL A 467 -17.53 9.53 -5.38
CA VAL A 467 -16.90 9.07 -6.63
C VAL A 467 -16.06 7.84 -6.29
N ASN A 468 -16.46 6.67 -6.78
CA ASN A 468 -15.94 5.39 -6.29
C ASN A 468 -16.10 5.26 -4.76
N THR A 469 -15.01 5.34 -4.00
CA THR A 469 -15.01 5.33 -2.52
C THR A 469 -14.77 6.72 -1.91
N LEU A 470 -14.49 7.75 -2.73
CA LEU A 470 -14.16 9.10 -2.29
C LEU A 470 -15.44 9.90 -2.03
N SER A 471 -15.71 10.28 -0.78
CA SER A 471 -16.95 10.98 -0.41
C SER A 471 -16.72 12.39 0.12
N LYS A 472 -17.55 13.33 -0.30
CA LYS A 472 -17.59 14.72 0.20
C LYS A 472 -19.04 15.20 0.30
N THR A 473 -19.29 16.10 1.25
CA THR A 473 -20.57 16.79 1.38
C THR A 473 -20.46 18.22 0.86
N VAL A 474 -21.57 18.74 0.36
CA VAL A 474 -21.70 20.13 -0.07
C VAL A 474 -23.10 20.62 0.26
N VAL A 475 -23.21 21.86 0.72
CA VAL A 475 -24.50 22.53 0.91
C VAL A 475 -25.11 22.83 -0.45
N VAL A 476 -26.41 22.64 -0.58
CA VAL A 476 -27.19 23.02 -1.76
C VAL A 476 -28.38 23.88 -1.36
N TYR A 477 -28.82 24.75 -2.26
CA TYR A 477 -29.99 25.60 -2.07
C TYR A 477 -31.17 25.07 -2.85
N ARG A 478 -32.36 25.22 -2.27
CA ARG A 478 -33.62 24.83 -2.88
C ARG A 478 -34.55 26.04 -2.90
N ALA A 479 -35.00 26.40 -4.10
CA ALA A 479 -35.95 27.46 -4.32
C ALA A 479 -37.31 27.09 -3.73
N PRO A 480 -38.00 28.06 -3.10
CA PRO A 480 -39.33 27.82 -2.61
C PRO A 480 -40.33 27.69 -3.76
N TYR A 481 -41.35 26.84 -3.62
CA TYR A 481 -42.37 26.61 -4.63
C TYR A 481 -43.78 26.53 -4.01
N VAL A 482 -44.81 26.85 -4.79
CA VAL A 482 -46.20 26.75 -4.35
C VAL A 482 -46.54 25.30 -4.01
N GLY A 483 -47.10 25.07 -2.82
CA GLY A 483 -47.39 23.74 -2.27
C GLY A 483 -46.32 23.22 -1.31
N MET A 484 -45.19 23.91 -1.12
CA MET A 484 -44.19 23.51 -0.13
C MET A 484 -44.63 23.85 1.30
N PRO A 485 -44.33 23.01 2.31
CA PRO A 485 -44.43 23.40 3.71
C PRO A 485 -43.53 24.59 4.03
N PHE A 486 -44.06 25.60 4.72
CA PHE A 486 -43.32 26.81 5.09
C PHE A 486 -44.05 27.57 6.22
N GLN A 487 -43.31 27.97 7.26
CA GLN A 487 -43.78 28.67 8.47
C GLN A 487 -44.99 27.98 9.14
N GLY A 488 -44.96 26.65 9.22
CA GLY A 488 -46.05 25.82 9.74
C GLY A 488 -47.32 25.77 8.87
N GLY A 489 -47.26 26.35 7.67
CA GLY A 489 -48.29 26.29 6.64
C GLY A 489 -47.79 25.72 5.32
N ILE A 490 -48.45 26.12 4.23
CA ILE A 490 -48.13 25.74 2.86
C ILE A 490 -48.07 27.00 2.01
N ILE A 491 -46.98 27.23 1.25
CA ILE A 491 -46.91 28.37 0.33
C ILE A 491 -48.04 28.26 -0.69
N ALA A 492 -48.95 29.22 -0.66
CA ALA A 492 -50.09 29.28 -1.55
C ALA A 492 -49.84 30.14 -2.79
N TYR A 493 -48.97 31.15 -2.69
CA TYR A 493 -48.74 32.08 -3.77
C TYR A 493 -47.46 32.90 -3.55
N PHE A 494 -46.73 33.23 -4.63
CA PHE A 494 -45.68 34.25 -4.63
C PHE A 494 -46.19 35.52 -5.28
N LEU A 495 -45.90 36.67 -4.67
CA LEU A 495 -46.23 37.96 -5.26
C LEU A 495 -45.54 38.12 -6.62
N GLN A 496 -46.29 38.64 -7.58
CA GLN A 496 -45.82 38.92 -8.93
C GLN A 496 -45.67 40.42 -9.15
N SER A 497 -44.92 40.82 -10.15
CA SER A 497 -44.82 42.24 -10.53
C SER A 497 -46.21 42.84 -10.77
N GLY A 498 -46.55 43.87 -10.01
CA GLY A 498 -47.86 44.52 -10.02
C GLY A 498 -48.76 44.15 -8.84
N ASP A 499 -48.44 43.09 -8.08
CA ASP A 499 -49.12 42.80 -6.81
C ASP A 499 -48.70 43.83 -5.73
N PRO A 500 -49.64 44.29 -4.87
CA PRO A 500 -49.29 45.09 -3.70
C PRO A 500 -48.28 44.36 -2.80
N GLY A 501 -47.19 45.03 -2.43
CA GLY A 501 -46.11 44.45 -1.62
C GLY A 501 -45.03 43.71 -2.40
N TYR A 502 -45.13 43.60 -3.75
CA TYR A 502 -44.05 43.03 -4.55
C TYR A 502 -42.79 43.91 -4.54
N VAL A 503 -41.64 43.30 -4.23
CA VAL A 503 -40.32 43.92 -4.30
C VAL A 503 -39.43 43.09 -5.23
N SER A 504 -38.80 43.75 -6.22
CA SER A 504 -37.97 43.06 -7.20
C SER A 504 -36.73 42.46 -6.55
N GLY A 505 -36.56 41.15 -6.68
CA GLY A 505 -35.42 40.41 -6.11
C GLY A 505 -35.67 39.86 -4.70
N GLU A 506 -36.83 40.12 -4.10
CA GLU A 506 -37.26 39.56 -2.82
C GLU A 506 -38.39 38.55 -3.03
N THR A 507 -38.43 37.52 -2.18
CA THR A 507 -39.46 36.48 -2.21
C THR A 507 -40.53 36.81 -1.18
N HIS A 508 -41.69 37.29 -1.64
CA HIS A 508 -42.87 37.52 -0.80
C HIS A 508 -44.06 36.72 -1.29
N GLY A 509 -45.04 36.47 -0.42
CA GLY A 509 -46.20 35.68 -0.80
C GLY A 509 -47.28 35.48 0.26
N LEU A 510 -48.11 34.48 -0.01
CA LEU A 510 -49.13 34.00 0.92
C LEU A 510 -48.83 32.56 1.32
N ILE A 511 -48.98 32.28 2.60
CA ILE A 511 -48.96 30.93 3.18
C ILE A 511 -50.40 30.63 3.60
N ALA A 512 -50.89 29.45 3.26
CA ALA A 512 -52.15 28.94 3.77
C ALA A 512 -51.90 27.95 4.91
N SER A 513 -52.82 27.89 5.87
CA SER A 513 -52.87 26.82 6.88
C SER A 513 -52.89 25.44 6.19
N THR A 514 -52.45 24.39 6.88
CA THR A 514 -52.33 23.03 6.29
C THR A 514 -53.67 22.33 6.10
N ALA A 515 -54.72 22.79 6.78
CA ALA A 515 -56.09 22.28 6.69
C ALA A 515 -57.12 23.39 6.93
N ASP A 516 -58.39 23.13 6.58
CA ASP A 516 -59.50 24.01 6.92
C ASP A 516 -59.65 24.10 8.45
N LEU A 517 -59.77 25.31 9.00
CA LEU A 517 -59.88 25.47 10.46
C LEU A 517 -61.29 25.12 10.98
N SER A 518 -62.28 25.09 10.09
CA SER A 518 -63.63 24.63 10.41
C SER A 518 -64.29 23.97 9.20
N THR A 519 -65.26 23.09 9.46
CA THR A 519 -66.16 22.52 8.42
C THR A 519 -67.31 23.46 8.08
N GLY A 520 -67.41 24.62 8.74
CA GLY A 520 -68.49 25.59 8.59
C GLY A 520 -68.60 26.51 9.80
N ILE A 521 -68.43 27.81 9.60
CA ILE A 521 -68.57 28.83 10.64
C ILE A 521 -69.25 30.07 10.07
N GLN A 522 -69.96 30.83 10.90
CA GLN A 522 -70.58 32.09 10.50
C GLN A 522 -69.52 33.16 10.23
N TRP A 523 -69.79 34.10 9.34
CA TRP A 523 -68.85 35.17 9.03
C TRP A 523 -68.66 36.14 10.20
N ALA A 524 -69.74 36.43 10.93
CA ALA A 524 -69.79 37.30 12.11
C ALA A 524 -70.71 36.72 13.20
N HIS A 525 -70.46 37.07 14.46
CA HIS A 525 -71.27 36.65 15.62
C HIS A 525 -72.56 37.48 15.77
N GLN A 526 -72.45 38.79 15.56
CA GLN A 526 -73.57 39.72 15.48
C GLN A 526 -73.91 39.98 14.01
N HIS A 527 -75.18 39.89 13.65
CA HIS A 527 -75.67 40.00 12.28
C HIS A 527 -76.33 41.37 12.02
N ASP A 528 -76.55 41.69 10.75
CA ASP A 528 -77.26 42.89 10.27
C ASP A 528 -76.66 44.23 10.72
N ILE A 529 -75.33 44.25 10.89
CA ILE A 529 -74.53 45.45 11.16
C ILE A 529 -73.38 45.56 10.18
N ALA A 530 -73.08 46.79 9.75
CA ALA A 530 -71.88 47.08 8.98
C ALA A 530 -70.66 47.04 9.91
N ILE A 531 -69.73 46.12 9.64
CA ILE A 531 -68.49 45.93 10.40
C ILE A 531 -67.39 46.86 9.87
N GLY A 532 -67.41 47.20 8.58
CA GLY A 532 -66.46 48.11 7.93
C GLY A 532 -65.25 47.41 7.31
N ALA A 533 -65.23 46.07 7.27
CA ALA A 533 -64.14 45.27 6.69
C ALA A 533 -64.30 45.11 5.17
N THR A 534 -64.35 46.20 4.41
CA THR A 534 -64.74 46.19 2.98
C THR A 534 -63.60 45.97 2.00
N GLY A 535 -62.35 45.84 2.46
CA GLY A 535 -61.19 45.66 1.60
C GLY A 535 -61.25 44.35 0.80
N THR A 536 -61.10 44.40 -0.52
CA THR A 536 -61.11 43.20 -1.37
C THR A 536 -59.74 42.83 -1.93
N ALA A 537 -58.85 43.82 -2.07
CA ALA A 537 -57.58 43.69 -2.74
C ALA A 537 -56.62 42.72 -2.01
N LEU A 538 -55.63 42.22 -2.75
CA LEU A 538 -54.50 41.48 -2.20
C LEU A 538 -53.78 42.33 -1.14
N GLY A 539 -53.50 41.76 0.03
CA GLY A 539 -52.86 42.44 1.17
C GLY A 539 -53.83 43.11 2.15
N THR A 540 -55.15 43.05 1.91
CA THR A 540 -56.14 43.69 2.81
C THR A 540 -56.72 42.74 3.86
N GLY A 541 -56.46 41.42 3.78
CA GLY A 541 -57.12 40.44 4.64
C GLY A 541 -56.79 40.58 6.12
N GLN A 542 -55.55 40.92 6.46
CA GLN A 542 -55.12 41.13 7.84
C GLN A 542 -55.84 42.34 8.48
N GLY A 543 -55.91 43.46 7.74
CA GLY A 543 -56.63 44.66 8.19
C GLY A 543 -58.13 44.42 8.36
N ASN A 544 -58.75 43.68 7.42
CA ASN A 544 -60.14 43.28 7.53
C ASN A 544 -60.37 42.37 8.74
N THR A 545 -59.53 41.36 8.93
CA THR A 545 -59.64 40.41 10.05
C THR A 545 -59.57 41.14 11.39
N THR A 546 -58.59 42.02 11.56
CA THR A 546 -58.46 42.89 12.74
C THR A 546 -59.71 43.75 12.95
N THR A 547 -60.27 44.32 11.88
CA THR A 547 -61.51 45.12 11.96
C THR A 547 -62.70 44.29 12.44
N ILE A 548 -62.89 43.08 11.88
CA ILE A 548 -63.96 42.15 12.29
C ILE A 548 -63.75 41.72 13.75
N VAL A 549 -62.52 41.38 14.13
CA VAL A 549 -62.14 40.95 15.48
C VAL A 549 -62.42 42.02 16.54
N ASN A 550 -62.07 43.28 16.26
CA ASN A 550 -62.31 44.40 17.15
C ASN A 550 -63.79 44.74 17.28
N ASN A 551 -64.56 44.59 16.21
CA ASN A 551 -65.99 44.89 16.20
C ASN A 551 -66.81 43.80 16.92
N GLN A 552 -66.49 42.52 16.69
CA GLN A 552 -67.28 41.37 17.14
C GLN A 552 -66.90 40.85 18.53
N GLY A 553 -65.77 41.31 19.09
CA GLY A 553 -65.31 40.94 20.43
C GLY A 553 -64.70 39.54 20.52
N ASN A 554 -64.25 39.16 21.71
CA ASN A 554 -63.48 37.93 21.93
C ASN A 554 -64.38 36.70 22.15
N VAL A 555 -65.08 36.28 21.09
CA VAL A 555 -65.91 35.08 21.08
C VAL A 555 -65.50 34.18 19.91
N LEU A 556 -65.01 32.97 20.19
CA LEU A 556 -64.63 31.95 19.20
C LEU A 556 -65.85 31.33 18.50
N SER A 557 -66.62 32.14 17.77
CA SER A 557 -67.86 31.72 17.09
C SER A 557 -67.99 32.22 15.65
N TYR A 558 -67.01 32.95 15.13
CA TYR A 558 -67.03 33.53 13.79
C TYR A 558 -65.70 33.39 13.04
N ALA A 559 -65.79 33.42 11.71
CA ALA A 559 -64.73 33.13 10.74
C ALA A 559 -63.40 33.82 11.04
N ALA A 560 -63.42 35.16 11.16
CA ALA A 560 -62.21 35.96 11.33
C ALA A 560 -61.49 35.67 12.67
N ARG A 561 -62.23 35.43 13.75
CA ARG A 561 -61.64 35.08 15.05
C ARG A 561 -60.90 33.76 15.00
N LEU A 562 -61.46 32.76 14.31
CA LEU A 562 -60.84 31.45 14.21
C LEU A 562 -59.49 31.50 13.50
N CYS A 563 -59.38 32.31 12.44
CA CYS A 563 -58.10 32.54 11.78
C CYS A 563 -57.14 33.39 12.63
N TYR A 564 -57.65 34.40 13.33
CA TYR A 564 -56.86 35.31 14.17
C TYR A 564 -56.20 34.62 15.38
N GLU A 565 -56.84 33.62 15.97
CA GLU A 565 -56.30 32.86 17.12
C GLU A 565 -55.48 31.64 16.68
N TYR A 566 -55.40 31.37 15.37
CA TYR A 566 -54.65 30.24 14.84
C TYR A 566 -53.16 30.51 14.97
N SER A 567 -52.42 29.50 15.43
CA SER A 567 -50.96 29.56 15.52
C SER A 567 -50.33 28.21 15.20
N THR A 568 -49.13 28.25 14.67
CA THR A 568 -48.31 27.09 14.31
C THR A 568 -46.92 27.24 14.90
N VAL A 569 -46.19 26.12 15.04
CA VAL A 569 -44.79 26.12 15.46
C VAL A 569 -43.99 25.28 14.47
N GLU A 570 -42.95 25.87 13.88
CA GLU A 570 -41.99 25.20 13.01
C GLU A 570 -40.57 25.60 13.43
N ASP A 571 -39.67 24.62 13.54
CA ASP A 571 -38.28 24.81 13.98
C ASP A 571 -38.11 25.64 15.28
N GLY A 572 -39.08 25.54 16.20
CA GLY A 572 -39.09 26.27 17.47
C GLY A 572 -39.53 27.73 17.38
N VAL A 573 -39.94 28.20 16.20
CA VAL A 573 -40.52 29.53 15.97
C VAL A 573 -42.04 29.42 15.94
N THR A 574 -42.73 30.26 16.70
CA THR A 574 -44.20 30.38 16.69
C THR A 574 -44.64 31.39 15.65
N TYR A 575 -45.59 31.01 14.81
CA TYR A 575 -46.25 31.87 13.84
C TYR A 575 -47.72 32.06 14.26
N ASP A 576 -48.06 33.25 14.74
CA ASP A 576 -49.36 33.63 15.32
C ASP A 576 -50.01 34.84 14.59
N ASP A 577 -49.52 35.19 13.41
CA ASP A 577 -49.94 36.33 12.59
C ASP A 577 -50.98 35.94 11.51
N TRP A 578 -51.71 34.85 11.73
CA TRP A 578 -52.70 34.30 10.81
C TRP A 578 -53.98 35.14 10.73
N TYR A 579 -54.59 35.21 9.54
CA TYR A 579 -55.80 35.99 9.30
C TYR A 579 -56.73 35.36 8.26
N LEU A 580 -57.97 35.87 8.19
CA LEU A 580 -58.94 35.45 7.19
C LEU A 580 -58.67 36.21 5.88
N ALA A 581 -58.42 35.47 4.81
CA ALA A 581 -58.06 36.01 3.50
C ALA A 581 -59.12 37.00 2.96
N SER A 582 -58.70 38.12 2.37
CA SER A 582 -59.56 38.99 1.56
C SER A 582 -60.10 38.24 0.33
N LYS A 583 -61.08 38.82 -0.36
CA LYS A 583 -61.63 38.27 -1.61
C LYS A 583 -60.54 37.88 -2.61
N ASP A 584 -59.54 38.74 -2.83
CA ASP A 584 -58.51 38.50 -3.83
C ASP A 584 -57.41 37.56 -3.33
N GLU A 585 -57.10 37.56 -2.03
CA GLU A 585 -56.21 36.57 -1.40
C GLU A 585 -56.81 35.15 -1.47
N LEU A 586 -58.11 35.02 -1.17
CA LEU A 586 -58.84 33.76 -1.30
C LEU A 586 -58.86 33.28 -2.76
N ASN A 587 -58.87 34.21 -3.72
CA ASN A 587 -58.74 33.86 -5.13
C ASN A 587 -57.34 33.34 -5.48
N LYS A 588 -56.27 33.86 -4.89
CA LYS A 588 -54.92 33.28 -5.07
C LYS A 588 -54.86 31.85 -4.51
N LEU A 589 -55.51 31.57 -3.38
CA LEU A 589 -55.66 30.21 -2.86
C LEU A 589 -56.43 29.32 -3.84
N TYR A 590 -57.53 29.80 -4.43
CA TYR A 590 -58.30 29.05 -5.43
C TYR A 590 -57.45 28.67 -6.64
N LEU A 591 -56.71 29.62 -7.21
CA LEU A 591 -55.86 29.38 -8.38
C LEU A 591 -54.77 28.33 -8.11
N ASN A 592 -54.31 28.25 -6.86
CA ASN A 592 -53.26 27.34 -6.42
C ASN A 592 -53.79 26.15 -5.59
N LYS A 593 -55.11 25.92 -5.58
CA LYS A 593 -55.76 24.97 -4.65
C LYS A 593 -55.26 23.53 -4.75
N ALA A 594 -54.82 23.13 -5.96
CA ALA A 594 -54.32 21.79 -6.21
C ALA A 594 -52.98 21.54 -5.51
N ALA A 595 -52.12 22.56 -5.44
CA ALA A 595 -50.83 22.49 -4.78
C ALA A 595 -50.95 22.71 -3.26
N VAL A 596 -51.85 23.61 -2.83
CA VAL A 596 -52.11 23.88 -1.41
C VAL A 596 -52.82 22.71 -0.71
N GLY A 597 -53.82 22.11 -1.37
CA GLY A 597 -54.52 20.93 -0.86
C GLY A 597 -55.37 21.16 0.41
N GLY A 598 -56.08 20.12 0.83
CA GLY A 598 -56.82 20.10 2.10
C GLY A 598 -58.12 20.92 2.12
N PHE A 599 -58.65 21.35 0.98
CA PHE A 599 -59.94 22.04 0.90
C PHE A 599 -61.09 21.03 0.83
N THR A 600 -61.98 21.06 1.82
CA THR A 600 -63.10 20.13 1.95
C THR A 600 -64.46 20.76 1.62
N GLY A 601 -64.54 22.09 1.65
CA GLY A 601 -65.75 22.87 1.39
C GLY A 601 -66.01 23.22 -0.06
N VAL A 602 -67.25 23.59 -0.37
CA VAL A 602 -67.59 24.17 -1.69
C VAL A 602 -67.35 25.68 -1.70
N TYR A 603 -67.84 26.39 -0.68
CA TYR A 603 -67.73 27.84 -0.52
C TYR A 603 -66.91 28.15 0.72
N TYR A 604 -66.06 29.17 0.63
CA TYR A 604 -65.22 29.65 1.71
C TYR A 604 -65.47 31.13 1.96
N TRP A 605 -65.48 31.52 3.23
CA TRP A 605 -65.55 32.92 3.61
C TRP A 605 -64.24 33.64 3.25
N SER A 606 -64.38 34.85 2.73
CA SER A 606 -63.32 35.86 2.76
C SER A 606 -63.57 36.83 3.91
N SER A 607 -62.59 37.64 4.28
CA SER A 607 -62.73 38.73 5.25
C SER A 607 -63.40 39.98 4.67
N SER A 608 -63.73 39.98 3.38
CA SER A 608 -64.32 41.12 2.70
C SER A 608 -65.84 41.19 2.90
N GLU A 609 -66.29 42.26 3.53
CA GLU A 609 -67.70 42.61 3.74
C GLU A 609 -68.32 43.21 2.47
N ASN A 610 -69.58 42.86 2.19
CA ASN A 610 -70.33 43.47 1.09
C ASN A 610 -71.30 44.57 1.58
N ASN A 611 -72.03 44.30 2.66
CA ASN A 611 -72.91 45.27 3.34
C ASN A 611 -73.20 44.79 4.77
N ASP A 612 -74.18 45.40 5.44
CA ASP A 612 -74.60 45.05 6.81
C ASP A 612 -75.01 43.57 6.99
N SER A 613 -75.53 42.94 5.96
CA SER A 613 -76.14 41.60 6.03
C SER A 613 -75.36 40.52 5.26
N LEU A 614 -74.51 40.91 4.30
CA LEU A 614 -73.82 40.03 3.37
C LEU A 614 -72.29 40.17 3.44
N ALA A 615 -71.59 39.06 3.27
CA ALA A 615 -70.13 39.01 3.11
C ALA A 615 -69.73 38.22 1.86
N LEU A 616 -68.50 38.43 1.39
CA LEU A 616 -68.01 37.80 0.17
C LEU A 616 -67.52 36.37 0.43
N VAL A 617 -67.96 35.47 -0.44
CA VAL A 617 -67.53 34.06 -0.50
C VAL A 617 -66.87 33.78 -1.84
N GLN A 618 -66.05 32.73 -1.86
CA GLN A 618 -65.58 32.12 -3.09
C GLN A 618 -65.84 30.62 -3.09
N SER A 619 -66.34 30.10 -4.21
CA SER A 619 -66.36 28.66 -4.43
C SER A 619 -64.95 28.17 -4.76
N LEU A 620 -64.38 27.32 -3.92
CA LEU A 620 -63.11 26.66 -4.23
C LEU A 620 -63.28 25.47 -5.19
N VAL A 621 -64.52 25.10 -5.54
CA VAL A 621 -64.81 24.12 -6.59
C VAL A 621 -64.83 24.79 -7.97
N THR A 622 -65.65 25.83 -8.15
CA THR A 622 -65.89 26.46 -9.46
C THR A 622 -65.15 27.76 -9.70
N GLY A 623 -64.58 28.37 -8.65
CA GLY A 623 -63.96 29.70 -8.70
C GLY A 623 -64.94 30.87 -8.62
N GLY A 624 -66.25 30.59 -8.64
CA GLY A 624 -67.29 31.63 -8.60
C GLY A 624 -67.25 32.41 -7.28
N GLN A 625 -67.28 33.74 -7.37
CA GLN A 625 -67.34 34.62 -6.21
C GLN A 625 -68.75 35.21 -6.08
N GLY A 626 -69.22 35.41 -4.85
CA GLY A 626 -70.56 35.93 -4.59
C GLY A 626 -70.69 36.54 -3.19
N SER A 627 -71.87 37.08 -2.89
CA SER A 627 -72.19 37.69 -1.59
C SER A 627 -73.27 36.87 -0.89
N HIS A 628 -72.97 36.28 0.27
CA HIS A 628 -73.89 35.42 1.01
C HIS A 628 -74.20 36.00 2.40
N PRO A 629 -75.37 35.66 2.99
CA PRO A 629 -75.73 36.08 4.35
C PRO A 629 -74.68 35.68 5.39
N LYS A 630 -74.29 36.64 6.25
CA LYS A 630 -73.22 36.48 7.26
C LYS A 630 -73.47 35.35 8.27
N ASN A 631 -74.71 34.91 8.42
CA ASN A 631 -75.14 33.87 9.35
C ASN A 631 -75.08 32.44 8.76
N ILE A 632 -74.63 32.26 7.51
CA ILE A 632 -74.42 30.94 6.92
C ILE A 632 -73.07 30.36 7.38
N ASN A 633 -73.04 29.05 7.61
CA ASN A 633 -71.83 28.33 7.96
C ASN A 633 -71.06 27.93 6.70
N TYR A 634 -69.90 28.57 6.47
CA TYR A 634 -68.93 28.15 5.44
C TYR A 634 -67.55 27.91 6.05
N PRO A 635 -66.76 26.94 5.54
CA PRO A 635 -65.38 26.75 5.94
C PRO A 635 -64.50 28.00 5.80
N VAL A 636 -63.40 27.99 6.55
CA VAL A 636 -62.36 29.03 6.48
C VAL A 636 -60.98 28.40 6.39
N ARG A 637 -60.11 29.07 5.63
CA ARG A 637 -58.69 28.77 5.55
C ARG A 637 -57.93 30.01 6.02
N ALA A 638 -57.16 29.88 7.09
CA ALA A 638 -56.30 30.97 7.52
C ALA A 638 -55.14 31.12 6.52
N VAL A 639 -54.73 32.37 6.31
CA VAL A 639 -53.55 32.74 5.55
C VAL A 639 -52.66 33.66 6.37
N GLN A 640 -51.38 33.70 6.03
CA GLN A 640 -50.45 34.74 6.48
C GLN A 640 -49.61 35.21 5.28
N SER A 641 -49.01 36.39 5.39
CA SER A 641 -48.06 36.92 4.41
C SER A 641 -46.62 36.69 4.89
N PHE A 642 -45.68 36.54 3.95
CA PHE A 642 -44.24 36.46 4.21
C PHE A 642 -43.46 37.27 3.18
#